data_AF-Q3A256-F1
#
_entry.id   AF-Q3A256-F1
#
_cell.length_a   1.000
_cell.length_b   1.000
_cell.length_c   1.000
_cell.angle_alpha   90.00
_cell.angle_beta   90.00
_cell.angle_gamma   90.00
#
_symmetry.space_group_name_H-M   'P 1'
#
loop_
_entity.id
_entity.type
_entity.pdbx_description
1 polymer ?
#
loop_
_entity_poly.entity_id
_entity_poly.type
_entity_poly.pdbx_seq_one_letter_code
_entity_poly.pdbx_strand_id
1 'polypeptide(L)'
;MGHIQTDTQRCRRCYACVRHCPVKAIRVTRQGTDLSPGRCIGCGRCLQICTQQARHAVKDLERCRRLLKRREPMAALLAPSFPAYLGDMRPGQMIAGLRQLGFGMVIEGAWGVELLAGRLKIEPSTRPQTPTILSHCPAVIALVERHFPQLLRNMAPQVSPLPAAARALRAAHAGPLRVVTISSCFAAKLEAVDDQFQDTVDAALTFSELSELFEESGITPTLLSDAPFDGTGAADKRLFPVTGGALATLLPDFSGDTGVVLSAEGPHNALDILRDLAAGRIRPSVVDLRLCRGGCTGPCDSASRLSPFARSNLVQEFARQPQKHLSDGAYLGTASGLSLERTFSNRQPLQEHPSGENIRRVLHSTDKFAQRDELNCGACGYDTCREHATAVCRNLALEDMCLPYFVKRLEAEKLRLERALQLARHVPDDTLIGSDAPMRQILELAQELAPGDKPILLRGEAGTGKETLARIIHRRSHRSEQPLATVNCTALGNRQLKEELFGGRPDAKKPQGLLELAAGSSLLLDEIGDASLEVQQALLDWLNREKAPWADVRLIVTSHRDLEQGIREGWFNSELFFRLSLCTLTLPPLRNRLDALPELARQQLQRASRRYNKKMVSIDPLAQETLNRYHWPGNLRELASVIERAVALSEEDVLHQEHLNLSLTPAATEPPSSSTETTSGFRARRGHQMEMIERDLLERYLREACGNVSAAARRANLPRRSFYRLMERYGIKRRQFVNRRRSEPKP
;
A
#
# COMPACT_ATOMS: atom_id res chain seq x y z
N MET A 1 25.17 17.54 13.88
CA MET A 1 24.16 17.07 12.90
C MET A 1 24.56 15.70 12.39
N GLY A 2 23.62 14.85 11.98
CA GLY A 2 23.94 13.54 11.41
C GLY A 2 24.69 13.65 10.07
N HIS A 3 25.69 12.81 9.85
CA HIS A 3 26.54 12.83 8.64
C HIS A 3 25.89 12.19 7.40
N ILE A 4 24.68 11.66 7.56
CA ILE A 4 23.82 11.20 6.48
C ILE A 4 22.47 11.88 6.69
N GLN A 5 21.92 12.44 5.62
CA GLN A 5 20.66 13.17 5.62
C GLN A 5 19.66 12.45 4.72
N THR A 6 18.37 12.74 4.92
CA THR A 6 17.29 12.25 4.06
C THR A 6 16.54 13.44 3.46
N ASP A 7 16.43 13.48 2.14
CA ASP A 7 15.45 14.29 1.42
C ASP A 7 14.06 13.64 1.58
N THR A 8 13.21 14.27 2.38
CA THR A 8 11.85 13.78 2.65
C THR A 8 10.94 13.84 1.42
N GLN A 9 11.21 14.74 0.46
CA GLN A 9 10.40 14.87 -0.75
C GLN A 9 10.66 13.71 -1.73
N ARG A 10 11.90 13.22 -1.80
CA ARG A 10 12.26 12.03 -2.60
C ARG A 10 11.95 10.71 -1.90
N CYS A 11 11.84 10.71 -0.56
CA CYS A 11 11.65 9.49 0.20
C CYS A 11 10.25 8.86 -0.02
N ARG A 12 10.20 7.71 -0.69
CA ARG A 12 8.95 6.95 -0.91
C ARG A 12 8.61 5.93 0.17
N ARG A 13 9.31 5.94 1.32
CA ARG A 13 9.06 5.04 2.47
C ARG A 13 9.03 3.54 2.12
N CYS A 14 9.86 3.09 1.17
CA CYS A 14 9.98 1.66 0.83
C CYS A 14 10.67 0.81 1.92
N TYR A 15 11.22 1.46 2.95
CA TYR A 15 11.94 0.89 4.10
C TYR A 15 13.17 0.02 3.76
N ALA A 16 13.67 0.07 2.52
CA ALA A 16 14.88 -0.67 2.12
C ALA A 16 16.09 -0.30 2.97
N CYS A 17 16.22 0.98 3.32
CA CYS A 17 17.26 1.49 4.20
C CYS A 17 17.15 0.90 5.63
N VAL A 18 15.94 0.77 6.19
CA VAL A 18 15.69 0.18 7.51
C VAL A 18 16.09 -1.30 7.52
N ARG A 19 15.64 -2.06 6.51
CA ARG A 19 15.96 -3.50 6.34
C ARG A 19 17.46 -3.75 6.33
N HIS A 20 18.22 -2.93 5.62
CA HIS A 20 19.66 -3.11 5.42
C HIS A 20 20.53 -2.36 6.43
N CYS A 21 19.94 -1.66 7.41
CA CYS A 21 20.71 -1.02 8.47
C CYS A 21 21.09 -2.06 9.52
N PRO A 22 22.39 -2.36 9.73
CA PRO A 22 22.82 -3.44 10.61
C PRO A 22 22.49 -3.19 12.10
N VAL A 23 22.38 -1.92 12.47
CA VAL A 23 22.13 -1.46 13.86
C VAL A 23 20.75 -0.85 14.06
N LYS A 24 19.88 -0.96 13.04
CA LYS A 24 18.52 -0.36 12.99
C LYS A 24 18.52 1.11 13.45
N ALA A 25 19.50 1.89 12.99
CA ALA A 25 19.68 3.30 13.34
C ALA A 25 18.75 4.24 12.56
N ILE A 26 17.87 3.72 11.71
CA ILE A 26 16.97 4.53 10.90
C ILE A 26 15.63 4.61 11.61
N ARG A 27 15.20 5.84 11.89
CA ARG A 27 13.90 6.15 12.45
C ARG A 27 12.89 6.36 11.32
N VAL A 28 11.69 5.80 11.48
CA VAL A 28 10.58 6.00 10.55
C VAL A 28 9.58 6.98 11.15
N THR A 29 9.20 7.98 10.37
CA THR A 29 8.21 9.01 10.72
C THR A 29 7.12 9.06 9.66
N ARG A 30 6.03 9.78 9.92
CA ARG A 30 4.95 9.95 8.92
C ARG A 30 5.44 10.66 7.64
N GLN A 31 6.40 11.56 7.76
CA GLN A 31 6.95 12.36 6.64
C GLN A 31 8.08 11.66 5.88
N GLY A 32 8.64 10.55 6.38
CA GLY A 32 9.76 9.87 5.74
C GLY A 32 10.64 9.10 6.73
N THR A 33 11.89 8.85 6.33
CA THR A 33 12.88 8.21 7.22
C THR A 33 13.94 9.21 7.65
N ASP A 34 14.41 9.08 8.88
CA ASP A 34 15.46 9.91 9.47
C ASP A 34 16.51 9.02 10.15
N LEU A 35 17.61 9.58 10.64
CA LEU A 35 18.57 8.88 11.48
C LEU A 35 18.26 9.10 12.95
N SER A 36 18.31 8.03 13.71
CA SER A 36 18.30 8.10 15.16
C SER A 36 19.65 8.65 15.66
N PRO A 37 19.64 9.72 16.46
CA PRO A 37 20.87 10.27 17.06
C PRO A 37 21.64 9.21 17.84
N GLY A 38 22.97 9.21 17.72
CA GLY A 38 23.86 8.33 18.49
C GLY A 38 23.85 6.84 18.08
N ARG A 39 22.94 6.36 17.21
CA ARG A 39 22.89 4.94 16.81
C ARG A 39 23.65 4.62 15.53
N CYS A 40 23.71 5.56 14.58
CA CYS A 40 24.32 5.33 13.27
C CYS A 40 25.81 5.00 13.40
N ILE A 41 26.35 4.07 12.61
CA ILE A 41 27.79 3.73 12.62
C ILE A 41 28.54 4.24 11.38
N GLY A 42 27.88 5.07 10.55
CA GLY A 42 28.50 5.67 9.37
C GLY A 42 28.82 4.72 8.22
N CYS A 43 28.26 3.51 8.20
CA CYS A 43 28.61 2.50 7.20
C CYS A 43 28.16 2.81 5.76
N GLY A 44 27.33 3.84 5.54
CA GLY A 44 26.87 4.24 4.21
C GLY A 44 25.92 3.27 3.50
N ARG A 45 25.60 2.09 4.07
CA ARG A 45 24.74 1.07 3.43
C ARG A 45 23.36 1.60 3.04
N CYS A 46 22.80 2.50 3.84
CA CYS A 46 21.52 3.14 3.57
C CYS A 46 21.54 4.09 2.36
N LEU A 47 22.71 4.60 1.97
CA LEU A 47 22.92 5.39 0.75
C LEU A 47 22.89 4.45 -0.46
N GLN A 48 23.65 3.35 -0.40
CA GLN A 48 23.79 2.37 -1.48
C GLN A 48 22.45 1.72 -1.88
N ILE A 49 21.59 1.43 -0.91
CA ILE A 49 20.31 0.75 -1.17
C ILE A 49 19.16 1.72 -1.51
N CYS A 50 19.39 3.04 -1.41
CA CYS A 50 18.35 4.01 -1.66
C CYS A 50 18.15 4.23 -3.16
N THR A 51 17.25 3.46 -3.78
CA THR A 51 16.94 3.58 -5.21
C THR A 51 16.37 4.95 -5.61
N GLN A 52 15.75 5.67 -4.67
CA GLN A 52 15.22 7.02 -4.88
C GLN A 52 16.29 8.10 -4.75
N GLN A 53 17.52 7.73 -4.36
CA GLN A 53 18.60 8.68 -4.01
C GLN A 53 18.14 9.74 -3.00
N ALA A 54 17.18 9.36 -2.15
CA ALA A 54 16.62 10.23 -1.12
C ALA A 54 17.54 10.36 0.10
N ARG A 55 18.63 9.58 0.17
CA ARG A 55 19.62 9.69 1.24
C ARG A 55 20.96 10.07 0.67
N HIS A 56 21.60 11.05 1.30
CA HIS A 56 22.91 11.55 0.91
C HIS A 56 23.82 11.68 2.13
N ALA A 57 25.11 11.42 1.93
CA ALA A 57 26.13 11.79 2.92
C ALA A 57 26.34 13.31 2.88
N VAL A 58 26.67 13.89 4.04
CA VAL A 58 27.17 15.26 4.08
C VAL A 58 28.47 15.30 3.29
N LYS A 59 28.48 16.15 2.26
CA LYS A 59 29.65 16.31 1.40
C LYS A 59 30.61 17.31 2.02
N ASP A 60 31.90 17.01 1.98
CA ASP A 60 32.96 17.90 2.48
C ASP A 60 33.56 18.76 1.35
N LEU A 61 32.96 18.71 0.16
CA LEU A 61 33.37 19.44 -1.04
C LEU A 61 33.56 20.93 -0.78
N GLU A 62 32.56 21.60 -0.19
CA GLU A 62 32.64 23.04 0.07
C GLU A 62 33.74 23.39 1.07
N ARG A 63 33.96 22.54 2.07
CA ARG A 63 35.08 22.69 3.02
C ARG A 63 36.42 22.57 2.28
N CYS A 64 36.58 21.56 1.43
CA CYS A 64 37.80 21.38 0.63
C CYS A 64 38.02 22.55 -0.36
N ARG A 65 36.99 22.99 -1.09
CA ARG A 65 37.07 24.15 -1.99
C ARG A 65 37.53 25.42 -1.26
N ARG A 66 37.03 25.67 -0.04
CA ARG A 66 37.47 26.81 0.76
C ARG A 66 38.94 26.71 1.16
N LEU A 67 39.44 25.50 1.46
CA LEU A 67 40.86 25.28 1.76
C LEU A 67 41.73 25.54 0.52
N LEU A 68 41.35 25.00 -0.64
CA LEU A 68 42.09 25.17 -1.90
C LEU A 68 42.23 26.66 -2.31
N LYS A 69 41.25 27.50 -1.98
CA LYS A 69 41.31 28.95 -2.26
C LYS A 69 42.30 29.72 -1.37
N ARG A 70 42.67 29.21 -0.20
CA ARG A 70 43.49 29.93 0.80
C ARG A 70 44.99 29.96 0.49
N ARG A 71 45.46 29.19 -0.51
CA ARG A 71 46.88 29.06 -0.90
C ARG A 71 47.82 28.64 0.25
N GLU A 72 47.28 28.08 1.34
CA GLU A 72 48.09 27.41 2.35
C GLU A 72 48.64 26.08 1.78
N PRO A 73 49.81 25.59 2.23
CA PRO A 73 50.29 24.27 1.84
C PRO A 73 49.24 23.20 2.13
N MET A 74 48.93 22.37 1.14
CA MET A 74 47.91 21.31 1.25
C MET A 74 48.48 19.95 0.88
N ALA A 75 48.16 18.95 1.69
CA ALA A 75 48.47 17.55 1.43
C ALA A 75 47.20 16.72 1.23
N ALA A 76 47.18 15.90 0.18
CA ALA A 76 46.21 14.85 -0.03
C ALA A 76 46.75 13.51 0.47
N LEU A 77 46.05 12.87 1.39
CA LEU A 77 46.34 11.50 1.85
C LEU A 77 45.40 10.52 1.15
N LEU A 78 45.93 9.74 0.21
CA LEU A 78 45.16 8.71 -0.50
C LEU A 78 45.10 7.41 0.30
N ALA A 79 43.90 6.94 0.63
CA ALA A 79 43.74 5.65 1.31
C ALA A 79 44.38 4.50 0.52
N PRO A 80 44.94 3.46 1.19
CA PRO A 80 45.54 2.30 0.51
C PRO A 80 44.62 1.61 -0.51
N SER A 81 43.30 1.77 -0.38
CA SER A 81 42.30 1.22 -1.29
C SER A 81 42.14 1.99 -2.60
N PHE A 82 42.81 3.13 -2.81
CA PHE A 82 42.60 3.98 -3.99
C PHE A 82 42.74 3.26 -5.35
N PRO A 83 43.61 2.23 -5.55
CA PRO A 83 43.70 1.55 -6.85
C PRO A 83 42.39 0.90 -7.28
N ALA A 84 41.53 0.55 -6.31
CA ALA A 84 40.21 0.00 -6.59
C ALA A 84 39.19 1.01 -7.17
N TYR A 85 39.51 2.31 -7.17
CA TYR A 85 38.59 3.39 -7.54
C TYR A 85 39.15 4.31 -8.64
N LEU A 86 40.17 3.86 -9.37
CA LEU A 86 40.78 4.63 -10.45
C LEU A 86 39.94 4.64 -11.75
N GLY A 87 39.05 3.67 -11.96
CA GLY A 87 38.37 3.51 -13.24
C GLY A 87 39.39 3.30 -14.36
N ASP A 88 39.35 4.17 -15.38
CA ASP A 88 40.26 4.14 -16.53
C ASP A 88 41.59 4.90 -16.27
N MET A 89 41.76 5.51 -15.10
CA MET A 89 42.97 6.27 -14.74
C MET A 89 44.12 5.34 -14.33
N ARG A 90 45.36 5.73 -14.64
CA ARG A 90 46.54 5.15 -13.99
C ARG A 90 46.79 5.81 -12.62
N PRO A 91 47.47 5.14 -11.67
CA PRO A 91 47.80 5.73 -10.37
C PRO A 91 48.50 7.09 -10.46
N GLY A 92 49.49 7.22 -11.36
CA GLY A 92 50.21 8.47 -11.56
C GLY A 92 49.34 9.62 -12.08
N GLN A 93 48.31 9.31 -12.86
CA GLN A 93 47.38 10.30 -13.41
C GLN A 93 46.47 10.88 -12.32
N MET A 94 46.03 10.05 -11.36
CA MET A 94 45.30 10.52 -10.18
C MET A 94 46.13 11.53 -9.38
N ILE A 95 47.43 11.24 -9.20
CA ILE A 95 48.36 12.11 -8.49
C ILE A 95 48.55 13.43 -9.24
N ALA A 96 48.73 13.38 -10.57
CA ALA A 96 48.84 14.57 -11.40
C ALA A 96 47.57 15.43 -11.33
N GLY A 97 46.39 14.81 -11.35
CA GLY A 97 45.12 15.50 -11.18
C GLY A 97 45.03 16.21 -9.84
N LEU A 98 45.40 15.55 -8.74
CA LEU A 98 45.42 16.16 -7.40
C LEU A 98 46.38 17.36 -7.35
N ARG A 99 47.55 17.27 -7.98
CA ARG A 99 48.47 18.42 -8.07
C ARG A 99 47.85 19.58 -8.85
N GLN A 100 47.18 19.29 -9.96
CA GLN A 100 46.49 20.30 -10.77
C GLN A 100 45.30 20.95 -10.02
N LEU A 101 44.62 20.21 -9.13
CA LEU A 101 43.61 20.77 -8.23
C LEU A 101 44.19 21.77 -7.22
N GLY A 102 45.50 21.72 -6.94
CA GLY A 102 46.18 22.60 -6.00
C GLY A 102 46.75 21.90 -4.75
N PHE A 103 46.76 20.57 -4.70
CA PHE A 103 47.47 19.84 -3.64
C PHE A 103 48.98 19.91 -3.88
N GLY A 104 49.71 20.57 -2.97
CA GLY A 104 51.17 20.67 -3.04
C GLY A 104 51.87 19.35 -2.76
N MET A 105 51.24 18.48 -1.95
CA MET A 105 51.73 17.15 -1.60
C MET A 105 50.64 16.10 -1.79
N VAL A 106 51.02 14.91 -2.28
CA VAL A 106 50.17 13.73 -2.40
C VAL A 106 50.93 12.56 -1.79
N ILE A 107 50.40 12.02 -0.70
CA ILE A 107 51.03 10.96 0.10
C ILE A 107 50.23 9.67 -0.02
N GLU A 108 50.94 8.56 -0.15
CA GLU A 108 50.36 7.23 -0.13
C GLU A 108 49.99 6.83 1.31
N GLY A 109 48.71 6.53 1.55
CA GLY A 109 48.21 6.15 2.87
C GLY A 109 48.74 4.83 3.41
N ALA A 110 49.41 4.01 2.58
CA ALA A 110 50.11 2.80 3.02
C ALA A 110 51.24 3.14 4.01
N TRP A 111 51.83 4.33 3.91
CA TRP A 111 52.81 4.84 4.87
C TRP A 111 52.20 4.96 6.29
N GLY A 112 50.91 5.29 6.40
CA GLY A 112 50.19 5.27 7.67
C GLY A 112 50.10 3.89 8.31
N VAL A 113 50.05 2.83 7.49
CA VAL A 113 50.06 1.43 7.96
C VAL A 113 51.46 1.07 8.45
N GLU A 114 52.50 1.49 7.73
CA GLU A 114 53.90 1.29 8.11
C GLU A 114 54.21 1.89 9.48
N LEU A 115 53.74 3.12 9.73
CA LEU A 115 53.90 3.79 11.02
C LEU A 115 53.28 3.03 12.19
N LEU A 116 52.20 2.28 11.95
CA LEU A 116 51.47 1.50 12.95
C LEU A 116 51.99 0.06 13.09
N ALA A 117 52.66 -0.47 12.06
CA ALA A 117 53.11 -1.85 12.01
C ALA A 117 54.07 -2.18 13.17
N GLY A 118 53.84 -3.33 13.82
CA GLY A 118 54.68 -3.80 14.93
C GLY A 118 54.55 -3.03 16.25
N ARG A 119 53.74 -1.95 16.30
CA ARG A 119 53.50 -1.20 17.54
C ARG A 119 52.52 -1.90 18.49
N LEU A 120 51.63 -2.76 17.96
CA LEU A 120 50.81 -3.66 18.78
C LEU A 120 51.61 -4.93 19.08
N LYS A 121 52.00 -5.11 20.33
CA LYS A 121 52.60 -6.36 20.80
C LYS A 121 51.49 -7.23 21.37
N ILE A 122 51.14 -8.30 20.66
CA ILE A 122 50.10 -9.24 21.06
C ILE A 122 50.73 -10.62 21.14
N GLU A 123 50.69 -11.24 22.32
CA GLU A 123 51.18 -12.60 22.51
C GLU A 123 50.15 -13.63 22.02
N PRO A 124 50.55 -14.61 21.18
CA PRO A 124 49.65 -15.66 20.72
C PRO A 124 49.17 -16.53 21.88
N SER A 125 47.87 -16.53 22.14
CA SER A 125 47.21 -17.39 23.13
C SER A 125 45.89 -17.94 22.58
N THR A 126 45.59 -19.19 22.88
CA THR A 126 44.30 -19.80 22.54
C THR A 126 43.16 -19.30 23.43
N ARG A 127 43.47 -18.65 24.57
CA ARG A 127 42.47 -18.12 25.50
C ARG A 127 43.00 -16.96 26.36
N PRO A 128 43.31 -15.80 25.78
CA PRO A 128 43.77 -14.64 26.54
C PRO A 128 42.67 -14.11 27.47
N GLN A 129 43.09 -13.41 28.52
CA GLN A 129 42.16 -12.73 29.43
C GLN A 129 41.36 -11.64 28.71
N THR A 130 42.01 -10.89 27.82
CA THR A 130 41.40 -9.79 27.06
C THR A 130 41.74 -9.94 25.58
N PRO A 131 40.82 -10.45 24.75
CA PRO A 131 40.95 -10.41 23.28
C PRO A 131 41.20 -8.99 22.77
N THR A 132 42.06 -8.83 21.78
CA THR A 132 42.36 -7.51 21.16
C THR A 132 41.62 -7.36 19.84
N ILE A 133 40.75 -6.36 19.74
CA ILE A 133 40.02 -5.96 18.54
C ILE A 133 40.81 -4.87 17.83
N LEU A 134 41.21 -5.11 16.58
CA LEU A 134 41.94 -4.12 15.81
C LEU A 134 41.05 -2.89 15.51
N SER A 135 41.59 -1.69 15.75
CA SER A 135 40.90 -0.40 15.64
C SER A 135 41.01 0.26 14.27
N HIS A 136 41.34 -0.48 13.22
CA HIS A 136 41.62 0.09 11.90
C HIS A 136 40.37 0.38 11.06
N CYS A 137 39.19 -0.15 11.44
CA CYS A 137 37.92 0.10 10.75
C CYS A 137 37.03 1.09 11.54
N PRO A 138 36.86 2.35 11.08
CA PRO A 138 36.10 3.37 11.81
C PRO A 138 34.64 3.00 12.09
N ALA A 139 34.04 2.19 11.21
CA ALA A 139 32.67 1.72 11.40
C ALA A 139 32.55 0.64 12.50
N VAL A 140 33.58 -0.20 12.69
CA VAL A 140 33.63 -1.18 13.79
C VAL A 140 33.86 -0.47 15.12
N ILE A 141 34.70 0.54 15.13
CA ILE A 141 34.86 1.44 16.28
C ILE A 141 33.51 2.03 16.69
N ALA A 142 32.80 2.67 15.75
CA ALA A 142 31.52 3.28 16.04
C ALA A 142 30.48 2.23 16.48
N LEU A 143 30.60 1.00 15.99
CA LEU A 143 29.77 -0.13 16.41
C LEU A 143 30.05 -0.50 17.88
N VAL A 144 31.32 -0.59 18.29
CA VAL A 144 31.70 -0.87 19.69
C VAL A 144 31.29 0.28 20.62
N GLU A 145 31.65 1.52 20.30
CA GLU A 145 31.34 2.69 21.13
C GLU A 145 29.83 2.87 21.37
N ARG A 146 28.99 2.54 20.38
CA ARG A 146 27.54 2.85 20.40
C ARG A 146 26.65 1.64 20.72
N HIS A 147 27.13 0.41 20.52
CA HIS A 147 26.31 -0.80 20.67
C HIS A 147 26.94 -1.89 21.52
N PHE A 148 28.27 -1.88 21.73
CA PHE A 148 28.97 -2.85 22.57
C PHE A 148 29.99 -2.19 23.52
N PRO A 149 29.58 -1.21 24.36
CA PRO A 149 30.53 -0.46 25.21
C PRO A 149 31.30 -1.34 26.22
N GLN A 150 30.80 -2.53 26.55
CA GLN A 150 31.51 -3.52 27.35
C GLN A 150 32.80 -4.05 26.70
N LEU A 151 32.95 -3.88 25.38
CA LEU A 151 34.15 -4.26 24.61
C LEU A 151 35.13 -3.10 24.41
N LEU A 152 34.91 -1.92 25.00
CA LEU A 152 35.82 -0.77 24.85
C LEU A 152 37.25 -1.11 25.27
N ARG A 153 37.42 -1.86 26.36
CA ARG A 153 38.73 -2.33 26.86
C ARG A 153 39.44 -3.33 25.92
N ASN A 154 38.70 -3.94 25.00
CA ASN A 154 39.23 -4.88 24.04
C ASN A 154 39.77 -4.17 22.79
N MET A 155 39.47 -2.89 22.58
CA MET A 155 39.89 -2.16 21.40
C MET A 155 41.40 -1.82 21.46
N ALA A 156 42.12 -2.12 20.38
CA ALA A 156 43.51 -1.73 20.22
C ALA A 156 43.64 -0.19 20.29
N PRO A 157 44.50 0.38 21.15
CA PRO A 157 44.56 1.83 21.42
C PRO A 157 45.31 2.61 20.33
N GLN A 158 45.12 2.29 19.06
CA GLN A 158 45.81 2.92 17.93
C GLN A 158 44.84 3.59 16.97
N VAL A 159 45.26 4.75 16.43
CA VAL A 159 44.54 5.44 15.35
C VAL A 159 44.45 4.59 14.08
N SER A 160 43.52 4.92 13.18
CA SER A 160 43.49 4.29 11.86
C SER A 160 44.63 4.83 10.97
N PRO A 161 44.99 4.17 9.84
CA PRO A 161 46.16 4.53 9.05
C PRO A 161 46.18 5.97 8.51
N LEU A 162 45.03 6.52 8.11
CA LEU A 162 44.98 7.88 7.55
C LEU A 162 45.27 8.97 8.59
N PRO A 163 44.63 8.97 9.78
CA PRO A 163 45.06 9.81 10.90
C PRO A 163 46.51 9.59 11.33
N ALA A 164 47.04 8.36 11.28
CA ALA A 164 48.45 8.11 11.59
C ALA A 164 49.38 8.87 10.64
N ALA A 165 49.16 8.73 9.33
CA ALA A 165 49.89 9.47 8.31
C ALA A 165 49.71 10.98 8.46
N ALA A 166 48.49 11.45 8.77
CA ALA A 166 48.22 12.88 8.99
C ALA A 166 48.99 13.46 10.18
N ARG A 167 49.02 12.75 11.32
CA ARG A 167 49.79 13.16 12.50
C ARG A 167 51.28 13.21 12.18
N ALA A 168 51.81 12.17 11.53
CA ALA A 168 53.22 12.12 11.16
C ALA A 168 53.61 13.21 10.17
N LEU A 169 52.77 13.45 9.16
CA LEU A 169 53.00 14.49 8.17
C LEU A 169 53.02 15.89 8.79
N ARG A 170 52.09 16.19 9.70
CA ARG A 170 52.08 17.46 10.44
C ARG A 170 53.29 17.64 11.34
N ALA A 171 53.73 16.57 12.00
CA ALA A 171 54.92 16.62 12.84
C ALA A 171 56.21 16.84 12.04
N ALA A 172 56.27 16.31 10.81
CA ALA A 172 57.42 16.45 9.93
C ALA A 172 57.43 17.79 9.14
N HIS A 173 56.27 18.40 8.90
CA HIS A 173 56.16 19.62 8.10
C HIS A 173 56.44 20.88 8.91
N ALA A 174 57.37 21.72 8.44
CA ALA A 174 57.66 23.01 9.05
C ALA A 174 56.56 24.04 8.69
N GLY A 175 55.68 24.34 9.65
CA GLY A 175 54.64 25.37 9.52
C GLY A 175 53.23 24.82 9.24
N PRO A 176 52.24 25.70 9.01
CA PRO A 176 50.85 25.30 8.84
C PRO A 176 50.67 24.47 7.57
N LEU A 177 50.15 23.25 7.74
CA LEU A 177 49.80 22.33 6.67
C LEU A 177 48.32 22.00 6.77
N ARG A 178 47.61 22.02 5.63
CA ARG A 178 46.24 21.48 5.56
C ARG A 178 46.26 20.06 5.06
N VAL A 179 45.56 19.17 5.76
CA VAL A 179 45.54 17.74 5.44
C VAL A 179 44.13 17.32 5.05
N VAL A 180 43.99 16.83 3.82
CA VAL A 180 42.75 16.27 3.29
C VAL A 180 42.92 14.77 3.14
N THR A 181 42.07 14.00 3.80
CA THR A 181 42.04 12.54 3.64
C THR A 181 41.06 12.16 2.53
N ILE A 182 41.43 11.19 1.70
CA ILE A 182 40.61 10.74 0.58
C ILE A 182 40.49 9.22 0.66
N SER A 183 39.27 8.70 0.83
CA SER A 183 39.06 7.26 1.04
C SER A 183 37.77 6.73 0.44
N SER A 184 37.58 5.42 0.45
CA SER A 184 36.30 4.79 0.13
C SER A 184 35.33 4.80 1.31
N CYS A 185 35.74 5.16 2.51
CA CYS A 185 34.99 4.88 3.73
C CYS A 185 34.16 6.10 4.19
N PHE A 186 32.83 5.98 4.18
CA PHE A 186 31.97 7.01 4.78
C PHE A 186 32.21 7.17 6.29
N ALA A 187 32.55 6.09 7.00
CA ALA A 187 32.84 6.17 8.42
C ALA A 187 34.18 6.88 8.71
N ALA A 188 35.10 6.99 7.74
CA ALA A 188 36.30 7.81 7.91
C ALA A 188 35.96 9.32 8.00
N LYS A 189 34.83 9.76 7.44
CA LYS A 189 34.33 11.13 7.68
C LYS A 189 33.85 11.32 9.11
N LEU A 190 33.24 10.28 9.72
CA LEU A 190 32.89 10.32 11.15
C LEU A 190 34.14 10.37 12.03
N GLU A 191 35.21 9.69 11.60
CA GLU A 191 36.49 9.74 12.30
C GLU A 191 37.12 11.13 12.17
N ALA A 192 37.17 11.71 10.98
CA ALA A 192 37.81 13.02 10.75
C ALA A 192 37.19 14.20 11.52
N VAL A 193 35.93 14.08 11.94
CA VAL A 193 35.21 15.12 12.71
C VAL A 193 35.10 14.80 14.20
N ASP A 194 35.69 13.69 14.66
CA ASP A 194 35.81 13.39 16.08
C ASP A 194 36.74 14.41 16.75
N ASP A 195 36.46 14.75 18.01
CA ASP A 195 37.23 15.74 18.77
C ASP A 195 38.73 15.39 18.83
N GLN A 196 39.08 14.10 18.81
CA GLN A 196 40.48 13.62 18.81
C GLN A 196 41.25 13.93 17.50
N PHE A 197 40.58 14.34 16.44
CA PHE A 197 41.17 14.56 15.12
C PHE A 197 40.91 15.94 14.52
N GLN A 198 40.27 16.87 15.25
CA GLN A 198 39.97 18.23 14.77
C GLN A 198 41.22 18.97 14.27
N ASP A 199 42.36 18.80 14.95
CA ASP A 199 43.65 19.41 14.58
C ASP A 199 44.51 18.50 13.67
N THR A 200 44.00 17.30 13.34
CA THR A 200 44.72 16.32 12.50
C THR A 200 44.24 16.37 11.05
N VAL A 201 42.92 16.37 10.82
CA VAL A 201 42.33 16.26 9.47
C VAL A 201 41.43 17.47 9.19
N ASP A 202 41.77 18.28 8.18
CA ASP A 202 41.00 19.48 7.83
C ASP A 202 39.80 19.18 6.93
N ALA A 203 39.81 18.08 6.16
CA ALA A 203 38.66 17.61 5.40
C ALA A 203 38.77 16.11 5.08
N ALA A 204 37.63 15.45 4.91
CA ALA A 204 37.58 14.04 4.51
C ALA A 204 36.66 13.84 3.30
N LEU A 205 37.26 13.49 2.18
CA LEU A 205 36.58 13.23 0.91
C LEU A 205 36.45 11.74 0.63
N THR A 206 35.36 11.38 -0.04
CA THR A 206 35.24 10.09 -0.71
C THR A 206 35.82 10.14 -2.12
N PHE A 207 36.15 8.98 -2.71
CA PHE A 207 36.56 8.95 -4.13
C PHE A 207 35.50 9.51 -5.08
N SER A 208 34.20 9.30 -4.78
CA SER A 208 33.11 9.90 -5.55
C SER A 208 33.09 11.43 -5.47
N GLU A 209 33.39 12.00 -4.29
CA GLU A 209 33.52 13.45 -4.14
C GLU A 209 34.77 13.99 -4.84
N LEU A 210 35.87 13.23 -4.85
CA LEU A 210 37.05 13.61 -5.61
C LEU A 210 36.76 13.67 -7.12
N SER A 211 36.04 12.69 -7.66
CA SER A 211 35.62 12.73 -9.07
C SER A 211 34.77 13.98 -9.38
N GLU A 212 33.83 14.32 -8.50
CA GLU A 212 33.02 15.55 -8.63
C GLU A 212 33.89 16.82 -8.61
N LEU A 213 34.95 16.87 -7.78
CA LEU A 213 35.90 18.00 -7.80
C LEU A 213 36.69 18.10 -9.10
N PHE A 214 37.10 16.98 -9.69
CA PHE A 214 37.79 16.99 -10.99
C PHE A 214 36.87 17.52 -12.10
N GLU A 215 35.64 17.01 -12.16
CA GLU A 215 34.63 17.42 -13.14
C GLU A 215 34.34 18.93 -13.05
N GLU A 216 34.07 19.44 -11.84
CA GLU A 216 33.79 20.87 -11.62
C GLU A 216 35.00 21.77 -11.94
N SER A 217 36.21 21.26 -11.77
CA SER A 217 37.44 22.01 -12.04
C SER A 217 37.90 21.89 -13.51
N GLY A 218 37.15 21.15 -14.34
CA GLY A 218 37.50 20.90 -15.74
C GLY A 218 38.79 20.09 -15.92
N ILE A 219 39.16 19.28 -14.92
CA ILE A 219 40.35 18.43 -14.95
C ILE A 219 39.92 17.04 -15.43
N THR A 220 40.59 16.55 -16.47
CA THR A 220 40.40 15.19 -16.99
C THR A 220 41.65 14.37 -16.71
N PRO A 221 41.75 13.65 -15.57
CA PRO A 221 43.01 13.04 -15.16
C PRO A 221 43.56 12.02 -16.15
N THR A 222 42.69 11.32 -16.88
CA THR A 222 43.09 10.34 -17.91
C THR A 222 43.92 10.93 -19.06
N LEU A 223 43.89 12.26 -19.26
CA LEU A 223 44.71 12.97 -20.25
C LEU A 223 46.04 13.47 -19.70
N LEU A 224 46.28 13.35 -18.38
CA LEU A 224 47.49 13.83 -17.74
C LEU A 224 48.63 12.80 -17.85
N SER A 225 49.87 13.29 -17.76
CA SER A 225 51.05 12.45 -17.55
C SER A 225 51.11 11.95 -16.12
N ASP A 226 51.78 10.81 -15.90
CA ASP A 226 51.94 10.25 -14.57
C ASP A 226 52.82 11.16 -13.68
N ALA A 227 52.38 11.39 -12.45
CA ALA A 227 53.16 12.04 -11.41
C ALA A 227 53.49 11.06 -10.27
N PRO A 228 54.67 11.17 -9.62
CA PRO A 228 55.05 10.35 -8.48
C PRO A 228 54.41 10.84 -7.16
N PHE A 229 54.31 9.91 -6.20
CA PHE A 229 53.96 10.23 -4.81
C PHE A 229 55.09 11.02 -4.12
N ASP A 230 54.73 11.87 -3.17
CA ASP A 230 55.68 12.47 -2.23
C ASP A 230 56.01 11.49 -1.09
N GLY A 231 57.19 11.63 -0.47
CA GLY A 231 57.61 10.82 0.68
C GLY A 231 58.31 9.52 0.31
N THR A 232 58.22 8.51 1.19
CA THR A 232 58.75 7.15 0.99
C THR A 232 57.64 6.16 0.66
N GLY A 233 57.95 5.15 -0.13
CA GLY A 233 57.01 4.09 -0.44
C GLY A 233 56.91 3.05 0.68
N ALA A 234 55.69 2.60 0.96
CA ALA A 234 55.39 1.52 1.91
C ALA A 234 54.83 0.30 1.17
N ALA A 235 55.60 -0.23 0.21
CA ALA A 235 55.12 -1.21 -0.75
C ALA A 235 54.61 -2.51 -0.10
N ASP A 236 55.31 -2.99 0.93
CA ASP A 236 54.93 -4.17 1.72
C ASP A 236 53.64 -3.97 2.54
N LYS A 237 53.19 -2.73 2.73
CA LYS A 237 51.96 -2.39 3.46
C LYS A 237 50.75 -2.16 2.57
N ARG A 238 50.90 -2.14 1.24
CA ARG A 238 49.82 -1.89 0.27
C ARG A 238 48.69 -2.90 0.29
N LEU A 239 48.94 -4.11 0.82
CA LEU A 239 47.93 -5.16 0.96
C LEU A 239 46.97 -4.92 2.14
N PHE A 240 47.16 -3.89 2.96
CA PHE A 240 46.25 -3.54 4.05
C PHE A 240 44.75 -3.55 3.69
N PRO A 241 44.25 -2.98 2.58
CA PRO A 241 42.82 -2.83 2.32
C PRO A 241 42.15 -4.13 1.83
N VAL A 242 42.91 -5.17 1.47
CA VAL A 242 42.35 -6.48 1.11
C VAL A 242 42.01 -7.31 2.36
N THR A 243 41.14 -8.30 2.22
CA THR A 243 40.73 -9.20 3.31
C THR A 243 41.94 -9.93 3.90
N GLY A 244 42.05 -9.97 5.24
CA GLY A 244 43.23 -10.50 5.95
C GLY A 244 44.48 -9.62 5.89
N GLY A 245 44.48 -8.57 5.06
CA GLY A 245 45.63 -7.70 4.85
C GLY A 245 46.02 -6.88 6.08
N ALA A 246 45.07 -6.52 6.95
CA ALA A 246 45.39 -5.83 8.21
C ALA A 246 46.29 -6.65 9.11
N LEU A 247 46.03 -7.95 9.26
CA LEU A 247 46.86 -8.83 10.07
C LEU A 247 48.27 -8.92 9.51
N ALA A 248 48.41 -9.22 8.22
CA ALA A 248 49.71 -9.35 7.56
C ALA A 248 50.56 -8.07 7.58
N THR A 249 49.93 -6.89 7.61
CA THR A 249 50.63 -5.60 7.51
C THR A 249 50.84 -4.90 8.85
N LEU A 250 49.86 -4.94 9.77
CA LEU A 250 49.95 -4.31 11.09
C LEU A 250 50.65 -5.21 12.12
N LEU A 251 50.49 -6.54 11.98
CA LEU A 251 51.04 -7.54 12.88
C LEU A 251 51.94 -8.53 12.12
N PRO A 252 53.04 -8.08 11.49
CA PRO A 252 53.88 -8.93 10.64
C PRO A 252 54.53 -10.09 11.41
N ASP A 253 54.84 -9.87 12.71
CA ASP A 253 55.47 -10.87 13.57
C ASP A 253 54.47 -11.86 14.19
N PHE A 254 53.18 -11.72 13.89
CA PHE A 254 52.14 -12.54 14.48
C PHE A 254 51.90 -13.82 13.68
N SER A 255 52.44 -14.94 14.16
CA SER A 255 52.13 -16.28 13.65
C SER A 255 51.14 -16.98 14.58
N GLY A 256 49.90 -17.20 14.15
CA GLY A 256 48.90 -17.90 14.95
C GLY A 256 47.94 -18.74 14.10
N ASP A 257 47.61 -19.92 14.61
CA ASP A 257 46.59 -20.81 14.04
C ASP A 257 45.18 -20.21 14.11
N THR A 258 44.22 -20.87 13.43
CA THR A 258 42.80 -20.48 13.33
C THR A 258 42.06 -20.34 14.67
N GLY A 259 42.62 -20.81 15.79
CA GLY A 259 42.09 -20.60 17.16
C GLY A 259 42.58 -19.34 17.87
N VAL A 260 43.62 -18.69 17.34
CA VAL A 260 44.29 -17.51 17.95
C VAL A 260 43.84 -16.22 17.27
N VAL A 261 43.48 -16.28 15.99
CA VAL A 261 43.06 -15.12 15.18
C VAL A 261 41.68 -15.33 14.61
N LEU A 262 40.84 -14.30 14.73
CA LEU A 262 39.54 -14.26 14.09
C LEU A 262 39.48 -13.05 13.15
N SER A 263 39.49 -13.30 11.84
CA SER A 263 39.28 -12.27 10.82
C SER A 263 37.93 -12.47 10.14
N ALA A 264 37.16 -11.39 10.02
CA ALA A 264 35.88 -11.44 9.33
C ALA A 264 35.51 -10.10 8.68
N GLU A 265 34.74 -10.21 7.60
CA GLU A 265 34.19 -9.07 6.88
C GLU A 265 32.67 -9.12 6.77
N GLY A 266 32.05 -7.96 6.61
CA GLY A 266 30.62 -7.80 6.46
C GLY A 266 29.89 -7.52 7.79
N PRO A 267 28.70 -6.90 7.73
CA PRO A 267 28.03 -6.41 8.93
C PRO A 267 27.47 -7.53 9.82
N HIS A 268 26.95 -8.62 9.23
CA HIS A 268 26.39 -9.73 9.99
C HIS A 268 27.48 -10.45 10.79
N ASN A 269 28.56 -10.85 10.10
CA ASN A 269 29.71 -11.50 10.75
C ASN A 269 30.28 -10.63 11.87
N ALA A 270 30.51 -9.34 11.62
CA ALA A 270 31.03 -8.42 12.64
C ALA A 270 30.10 -8.32 13.86
N LEU A 271 28.78 -8.26 13.66
CA LEU A 271 27.81 -8.23 14.76
C LEU A 271 27.81 -9.53 15.57
N ASP A 272 27.85 -10.68 14.91
CA ASP A 272 27.81 -11.98 15.59
C ASP A 272 29.07 -12.22 16.40
N ILE A 273 30.24 -11.90 15.84
CA ILE A 273 31.53 -11.96 16.54
C ILE A 273 31.53 -11.02 17.75
N LEU A 274 31.07 -9.78 17.61
CA LEU A 274 31.01 -8.85 18.75
C LEU A 274 30.00 -9.30 19.81
N ARG A 275 28.86 -9.88 19.44
CA ARG A 275 27.90 -10.48 20.38
C ARG A 275 28.52 -11.64 21.15
N ASP A 276 29.24 -12.52 20.46
CA ASP A 276 29.90 -13.68 21.06
C ASP A 276 31.08 -13.29 21.96
N LEU A 277 31.87 -12.29 21.56
CA LEU A 277 32.92 -11.69 22.38
C LEU A 277 32.34 -11.04 23.64
N ALA A 278 31.29 -10.22 23.47
CA ALA A 278 30.62 -9.55 24.58
C ALA A 278 29.99 -10.53 25.57
N ALA A 279 29.46 -11.65 25.08
CA ALA A 279 28.93 -12.73 25.91
C ALA A 279 30.02 -13.67 26.46
N GLY A 280 31.29 -13.49 26.07
CA GLY A 280 32.42 -14.33 26.49
C GLY A 280 32.39 -15.75 25.92
N ARG A 281 31.60 -16.01 24.86
CA ARG A 281 31.48 -17.31 24.17
C ARG A 281 32.75 -17.67 23.38
N ILE A 282 33.43 -16.66 22.86
CA ILE A 282 34.71 -16.79 22.15
C ILE A 282 35.76 -15.88 22.78
N ARG A 283 37.04 -16.29 22.71
CA ARG A 283 38.19 -15.52 23.22
C ARG A 283 39.44 -15.73 22.35
N PRO A 284 39.44 -15.27 21.09
CA PRO A 284 40.66 -15.24 20.29
C PRO A 284 41.67 -14.21 20.85
N SER A 285 42.94 -14.30 20.47
CA SER A 285 43.94 -13.26 20.78
C SER A 285 43.70 -11.98 19.99
N VAL A 286 43.46 -12.13 18.69
CA VAL A 286 43.30 -11.01 17.77
C VAL A 286 42.00 -11.13 17.01
N VAL A 287 41.29 -10.01 16.90
CA VAL A 287 40.04 -9.87 16.18
C VAL A 287 40.19 -8.78 15.11
N ASP A 288 40.23 -9.19 13.85
CA ASP A 288 40.28 -8.34 12.66
C ASP A 288 38.88 -8.24 12.04
N LEU A 289 38.20 -7.11 12.26
CA LEU A 289 36.84 -6.90 11.76
C LEU A 289 36.77 -5.79 10.73
N ARG A 290 36.08 -6.08 9.63
CA ARG A 290 35.72 -5.09 8.62
C ARG A 290 34.23 -5.10 8.37
N LEU A 291 33.59 -3.94 8.44
CA LEU A 291 32.15 -3.88 8.27
C LEU A 291 31.70 -4.11 6.81
N CYS A 292 32.54 -3.77 5.84
CA CYS A 292 32.22 -3.91 4.41
C CYS A 292 32.68 -5.27 3.87
N ARG A 293 31.89 -5.86 2.96
CA ARG A 293 32.28 -7.05 2.19
C ARG A 293 33.37 -6.68 1.17
N GLY A 294 34.46 -7.45 1.11
CA GLY A 294 35.70 -7.10 0.41
C GLY A 294 36.58 -6.10 1.18
N GLY A 295 36.37 -5.91 2.48
CA GLY A 295 37.12 -4.93 3.26
C GLY A 295 36.99 -3.49 2.73
N CYS A 296 38.12 -2.77 2.61
CA CYS A 296 38.13 -1.37 2.17
C CYS A 296 37.90 -1.20 0.65
N THR A 297 37.96 -2.30 -0.12
CA THR A 297 37.63 -2.32 -1.57
C THR A 297 36.13 -2.52 -1.83
N GLY A 298 35.34 -2.72 -0.77
CA GLY A 298 33.88 -2.94 -0.80
C GLY A 298 33.04 -1.79 -1.39
N PRO A 299 31.71 -1.96 -1.46
CA PRO A 299 30.82 -1.24 -2.39
C PRO A 299 30.49 0.21 -2.01
N CYS A 300 31.38 0.94 -1.34
CA CYS A 300 31.14 2.35 -1.00
C CYS A 300 31.04 3.28 -2.21
N ASP A 301 31.48 2.83 -3.38
CA ASP A 301 31.11 3.40 -4.67
C ASP A 301 30.06 2.53 -5.36
N SER A 302 28.83 3.05 -5.45
CA SER A 302 27.71 2.42 -6.15
C SER A 302 27.79 2.56 -7.67
N ALA A 303 28.66 3.43 -8.20
CA ALA A 303 28.80 3.65 -9.63
C ALA A 303 29.74 2.63 -10.29
N SER A 304 30.73 2.10 -9.56
CA SER A 304 31.66 1.11 -10.13
C SER A 304 30.96 -0.22 -10.45
N ARG A 305 31.17 -0.69 -11.68
CA ARG A 305 30.69 -1.99 -12.19
C ARG A 305 31.51 -3.20 -11.68
N LEU A 306 32.69 -2.96 -11.11
CA LEU A 306 33.57 -4.02 -10.61
C LEU A 306 33.07 -4.64 -9.31
N SER A 307 33.22 -5.96 -9.18
CA SER A 307 32.99 -6.67 -7.92
C SER A 307 34.09 -6.32 -6.89
N PRO A 308 33.83 -6.50 -5.58
CA PRO A 308 34.85 -6.30 -4.55
C PRO A 308 36.10 -7.17 -4.78
N PHE A 309 35.96 -8.36 -5.37
CA PHE A 309 37.09 -9.24 -5.69
C PHE A 309 37.96 -8.70 -6.82
N ALA A 310 37.33 -8.21 -7.90
CA ALA A 310 38.06 -7.58 -9.00
C ALA A 310 38.81 -6.33 -8.53
N ARG A 311 38.17 -5.53 -7.66
CA ARG A 311 38.81 -4.37 -7.03
C ARG A 311 39.97 -4.76 -6.11
N SER A 312 39.84 -5.83 -5.33
CA SER A 312 40.95 -6.36 -4.53
C SER A 312 42.12 -6.82 -5.39
N ASN A 313 41.85 -7.41 -6.57
CA ASN A 313 42.90 -7.78 -7.52
C ASN A 313 43.69 -6.55 -8.01
N LEU A 314 43.00 -5.44 -8.35
CA LEU A 314 43.66 -4.18 -8.74
C LEU A 314 44.62 -3.66 -7.65
N VAL A 315 44.22 -3.77 -6.37
CA VAL A 315 45.11 -3.40 -5.27
C VAL A 315 46.31 -4.33 -5.16
N GLN A 316 46.12 -5.63 -5.35
CA GLN A 316 47.22 -6.61 -5.33
C GLN A 316 48.19 -6.39 -6.50
N GLU A 317 47.69 -6.08 -7.69
CA GLU A 317 48.50 -5.72 -8.86
C GLU A 317 49.31 -4.46 -8.58
N PHE A 318 48.67 -3.41 -8.05
CA PHE A 318 49.36 -2.19 -7.63
C PHE A 318 50.42 -2.44 -6.56
N ALA A 319 50.16 -3.34 -5.60
CA ALA A 319 51.11 -3.70 -4.56
C ALA A 319 52.40 -4.33 -5.11
N ARG A 320 52.32 -5.03 -6.26
CA ARG A 320 53.49 -5.64 -6.94
C ARG A 320 54.27 -4.65 -7.81
N GLN A 321 53.67 -3.50 -8.15
CA GLN A 321 54.30 -2.54 -9.04
C GLN A 321 55.34 -1.68 -8.29
N PRO A 322 56.56 -1.52 -8.84
CA PRO A 322 57.48 -0.52 -8.33
C PRO A 322 56.90 0.87 -8.61
N GLN A 323 56.79 1.70 -7.58
CA GLN A 323 56.28 3.07 -7.70
C GLN A 323 57.37 4.08 -7.41
N LYS A 324 57.46 5.09 -8.28
CA LYS A 324 58.41 6.19 -8.13
C LYS A 324 57.92 7.13 -7.03
N HIS A 325 58.79 7.43 -6.08
CA HIS A 325 58.58 8.40 -5.02
C HIS A 325 59.60 9.52 -5.19
N LEU A 326 59.22 10.75 -4.83
CA LEU A 326 60.09 11.93 -5.01
C LEU A 326 61.26 12.00 -4.02
N SER A 327 61.33 11.13 -3.00
CA SER A 327 62.41 11.16 -1.99
C SER A 327 62.78 9.76 -1.47
N ASP A 328 64.08 9.56 -1.17
CA ASP A 328 64.61 8.39 -0.44
C ASP A 328 64.53 8.54 1.10
N GLY A 329 63.53 9.25 1.63
CA GLY A 329 63.27 9.29 3.08
C GLY A 329 63.77 10.48 3.89
N ALA A 330 64.29 11.52 3.24
CA ALA A 330 64.82 12.69 3.96
C ALA A 330 63.76 13.69 4.50
N TYR A 331 62.49 13.60 4.10
CA TYR A 331 61.43 14.53 4.56
C TYR A 331 60.45 13.94 5.59
N LEU A 332 60.49 12.64 5.85
CA LEU A 332 59.53 11.93 6.71
C LEU A 332 60.26 11.03 7.73
N GLY A 333 61.33 11.57 8.33
CA GLY A 333 61.96 10.92 9.48
C GLY A 333 60.89 10.61 10.53
N THR A 334 60.88 9.37 11.02
CA THR A 334 59.97 8.90 12.07
C THR A 334 60.09 9.83 13.26
N ALA A 335 59.16 10.80 13.36
CA ALA A 335 59.17 11.80 14.42
C ALA A 335 59.12 11.07 15.77
N SER A 336 60.26 11.01 16.44
CA SER A 336 60.40 10.44 17.78
C SER A 336 59.51 11.24 18.72
N GLY A 337 58.55 10.55 19.37
CA GLY A 337 57.55 11.18 20.25
C GLY A 337 56.15 11.41 19.63
N LEU A 338 55.91 10.97 18.38
CA LEU A 338 54.57 11.05 17.79
C LEU A 338 53.56 10.11 18.48
N SER A 339 52.49 10.67 19.05
CA SER A 339 51.37 9.88 19.57
C SER A 339 50.51 9.33 18.43
N LEU A 340 50.57 8.01 18.24
CA LEU A 340 49.69 7.25 17.35
C LEU A 340 48.55 6.56 18.11
N GLU A 341 48.34 6.96 19.37
CA GLU A 341 47.32 6.38 20.22
C GLU A 341 45.98 7.10 20.08
N ARG A 342 44.93 6.41 20.50
CA ARG A 342 43.59 6.98 20.62
C ARG A 342 42.83 6.40 21.79
N THR A 343 41.85 7.15 22.25
CA THR A 343 40.94 6.74 23.30
C THR A 343 39.57 6.40 22.72
N PHE A 344 38.82 5.58 23.46
CA PHE A 344 37.47 5.18 23.10
C PHE A 344 36.53 5.54 24.24
N SER A 345 35.32 5.97 23.90
CA SER A 345 34.34 6.41 24.89
C SER A 345 33.02 5.66 24.72
N ASN A 346 32.27 5.47 25.80
CA ASN A 346 30.91 4.95 25.72
C ASN A 346 30.00 6.02 25.10
N ARG A 347 29.52 5.74 23.89
CA ARG A 347 28.61 6.59 23.13
C ARG A 347 27.26 5.91 22.91
N GLN A 348 26.97 4.85 23.67
CA GLN A 348 25.69 4.17 23.61
C GLN A 348 24.58 5.14 24.06
N PRO A 349 23.54 5.36 23.25
CA PRO A 349 22.46 6.23 23.64
C PRO A 349 21.72 5.64 24.84
N LEU A 350 21.52 6.46 25.88
CA LEU A 350 20.65 6.11 27.00
C LEU A 350 19.22 5.92 26.48
N GLN A 351 18.73 4.69 26.50
CA GLN A 351 17.35 4.38 26.12
C GLN A 351 16.78 3.39 27.11
N GLU A 352 15.62 3.73 27.68
CA GLU A 352 14.89 2.82 28.54
C GLU A 352 14.46 1.57 27.76
N HIS A 353 14.50 0.42 28.45
CA HIS A 353 13.92 -0.79 27.93
C HIS A 353 12.41 -0.72 28.13
N PRO A 354 11.60 -0.76 27.05
CA PRO A 354 10.16 -0.68 27.20
C PRO A 354 9.65 -1.88 28.00
N SER A 355 8.66 -1.64 28.87
CA SER A 355 8.03 -2.70 29.65
C SER A 355 7.42 -3.78 28.76
N GLY A 356 7.35 -5.01 29.26
CA GLY A 356 6.71 -6.12 28.54
C GLY A 356 5.22 -5.89 28.26
N GLU A 357 4.57 -5.00 29.01
CA GLU A 357 3.19 -4.57 28.77
C GLU A 357 3.10 -3.63 27.55
N ASN A 358 3.99 -2.64 27.45
CA ASN A 358 4.05 -1.74 26.29
C ASN A 358 4.30 -2.51 25.00
N ILE A 359 5.19 -3.50 25.03
CA ILE A 359 5.45 -4.39 23.88
C ILE A 359 4.18 -5.17 23.51
N ARG A 360 3.49 -5.76 24.49
CA ARG A 360 2.22 -6.49 24.26
C ARG A 360 1.14 -5.60 23.67
N ARG A 361 1.02 -4.35 24.12
CA ARG A 361 0.07 -3.38 23.56
C ARG A 361 0.28 -3.16 22.06
N VAL A 362 1.53 -2.99 21.61
CA VAL A 362 1.87 -2.82 20.19
C VAL A 362 1.66 -4.12 19.39
N LEU A 363 1.94 -5.28 19.99
CA LEU A 363 1.62 -6.55 19.34
C LEU A 363 0.10 -6.69 19.11
N HIS A 364 -0.71 -6.37 20.12
CA HIS A 364 -2.17 -6.39 20.03
C HIS A 364 -2.71 -5.38 18.99
N SER A 365 -2.15 -4.17 18.92
CA SER A 365 -2.57 -3.17 17.93
C SER A 365 -2.26 -3.59 16.47
N THR A 366 -1.33 -4.53 16.30
CA THR A 366 -0.98 -5.12 15.00
C THR A 366 -1.52 -6.54 14.81
N ASP A 367 -2.67 -6.84 15.44
CA ASP A 367 -3.43 -8.10 15.37
C ASP A 367 -2.66 -9.36 15.86
N LYS A 368 -1.74 -9.21 16.81
CA LYS A 368 -0.98 -10.34 17.39
C LYS A 368 -1.37 -10.53 18.85
N PHE A 369 -2.21 -11.52 19.13
CA PHE A 369 -2.75 -11.79 20.46
C PHE A 369 -2.06 -13.00 21.11
N ALA A 370 -1.46 -13.87 20.31
CA ALA A 370 -0.71 -15.03 20.75
C ALA A 370 0.62 -15.18 19.98
N GLN A 371 1.53 -16.01 20.50
CA GLN A 371 2.84 -16.25 19.89
C GLN A 371 2.74 -16.79 18.45
N ARG A 372 1.71 -17.57 18.13
CA ARG A 372 1.45 -18.07 16.77
C ARG A 372 1.15 -16.97 15.74
N ASP A 373 0.73 -15.80 16.20
CA ASP A 373 0.44 -14.63 15.34
C ASP A 373 1.74 -13.85 15.03
N GLU A 374 2.82 -14.09 15.79
CA GLU A 374 4.14 -13.48 15.58
C GLU A 374 4.89 -14.15 14.44
N LEU A 375 4.51 -13.83 13.20
CA LEU A 375 5.07 -14.45 11.98
C LEU A 375 6.59 -14.27 11.81
N ASN A 376 7.19 -13.24 12.43
CA ASN A 376 8.62 -12.93 12.33
C ASN A 376 9.14 -12.88 10.87
N CYS A 377 8.33 -12.39 9.93
CA CYS A 377 8.62 -12.49 8.49
C CYS A 377 9.65 -11.47 7.96
N GLY A 378 10.15 -10.55 8.78
CA GLY A 378 11.15 -9.56 8.36
C GLY A 378 10.66 -8.43 7.46
N ALA A 379 9.40 -8.42 7.01
CA ALA A 379 8.90 -7.45 6.01
C ALA A 379 9.00 -5.97 6.45
N CYS A 380 8.75 -5.70 7.75
CA CYS A 380 8.91 -4.38 8.36
C CYS A 380 10.38 -3.98 8.57
N GLY A 381 11.32 -4.90 8.36
CA GLY A 381 12.76 -4.71 8.54
C GLY A 381 13.29 -4.95 9.93
N TYR A 382 12.53 -5.63 10.79
CA TYR A 382 12.98 -6.19 12.06
C TYR A 382 12.85 -7.71 12.00
N ASP A 383 13.76 -8.42 12.67
CA ASP A 383 13.88 -9.88 12.50
C ASP A 383 12.77 -10.60 13.27
N THR A 384 12.25 -9.98 14.34
CA THR A 384 11.09 -10.48 15.08
C THR A 384 9.99 -9.42 15.24
N CYS A 385 8.74 -9.87 15.42
CA CYS A 385 7.61 -8.99 15.74
C CYS A 385 7.83 -8.25 17.07
N ARG A 386 8.53 -8.86 18.03
CA ARG A 386 8.89 -8.24 19.31
C ARG A 386 9.95 -7.15 19.15
N GLU A 387 10.92 -7.33 18.27
CA GLU A 387 11.87 -6.27 17.93
C GLU A 387 11.19 -5.08 17.27
N HIS A 388 10.27 -5.34 16.34
CA HIS A 388 9.45 -4.27 15.73
C HIS A 388 8.62 -3.53 16.79
N ALA A 389 7.92 -4.25 17.66
CA ALA A 389 7.15 -3.66 18.76
C ALA A 389 8.04 -2.84 19.71
N THR A 390 9.23 -3.35 20.05
CA THR A 390 10.23 -2.63 20.86
C THR A 390 10.68 -1.35 20.14
N ALA A 391 10.88 -1.40 18.83
CA ALA A 391 11.25 -0.24 18.02
C ALA A 391 10.11 0.80 17.94
N VAL A 392 8.85 0.38 17.87
CA VAL A 392 7.68 1.28 17.96
C VAL A 392 7.65 1.97 19.32
N CYS A 393 7.81 1.23 20.43
CA CYS A 393 7.88 1.81 21.77
C CYS A 393 9.02 2.84 21.93
N ARG A 394 10.11 2.67 21.17
CA ARG A 394 11.27 3.57 21.15
C ARG A 394 11.15 4.72 20.13
N ASN A 395 9.99 4.89 19.49
CA ASN A 395 9.77 5.88 18.43
C ASN A 395 10.77 5.75 17.26
N LEU A 396 11.23 4.53 16.97
CA LEU A 396 12.09 4.19 15.84
C LEU A 396 11.29 3.66 14.64
N ALA A 397 10.13 3.04 14.90
CA ALA A 397 9.26 2.44 13.90
C ALA A 397 7.81 2.90 14.07
N LEU A 398 7.00 2.68 13.03
CA LEU A 398 5.55 2.84 13.08
C LEU A 398 4.86 1.47 13.06
N GLU A 399 3.67 1.38 13.65
CA GLU A 399 2.85 0.16 13.69
C GLU A 399 2.48 -0.30 12.27
N ASP A 400 2.11 0.66 11.41
CA ASP A 400 1.73 0.46 10.01
C ASP A 400 2.85 -0.11 9.13
N MET A 401 4.08 -0.25 9.65
CA MET A 401 5.16 -0.95 8.93
C MET A 401 4.92 -2.47 8.87
N CYS A 402 4.04 -3.02 9.70
CA CYS A 402 3.69 -4.43 9.66
C CYS A 402 2.88 -4.75 8.40
N LEU A 403 3.53 -5.27 7.36
CA LEU A 403 2.91 -5.54 6.06
C LEU A 403 1.65 -6.42 6.15
N PRO A 404 1.64 -7.57 6.85
CA PRO A 404 0.43 -8.41 6.93
C PRO A 404 -0.76 -7.68 7.57
N TYR A 405 -0.50 -6.92 8.65
CA TYR A 405 -1.52 -6.11 9.30
C TYR A 405 -2.03 -5.00 8.38
N PHE A 406 -1.12 -4.30 7.70
CA PHE A 406 -1.47 -3.20 6.80
C PHE A 406 -2.30 -3.68 5.59
N VAL A 407 -1.93 -4.80 4.97
CA VAL A 407 -2.70 -5.41 3.86
C VAL A 407 -4.11 -5.78 4.33
N LYS A 408 -4.23 -6.48 5.46
CA LYS A 408 -5.54 -6.86 6.03
C LYS A 408 -6.41 -5.64 6.34
N ARG A 409 -5.81 -4.55 6.87
CA ARG A 409 -6.51 -3.29 7.13
C ARG A 409 -6.97 -2.62 5.84
N LEU A 410 -6.15 -2.61 4.80
CA LEU A 410 -6.52 -2.06 3.49
C LEU A 410 -7.64 -2.86 2.81
N GLU A 411 -7.62 -4.19 2.92
CA GLU A 411 -8.69 -5.05 2.40
C GLU A 411 -10.02 -4.78 3.11
N ALA A 412 -9.98 -4.61 4.44
CA ALA A 412 -11.16 -4.26 5.24
C ALA A 412 -11.73 -2.88 4.85
N GLU A 413 -10.87 -1.87 4.70
CA GLU A 413 -11.28 -0.52 4.28
C GLU A 413 -11.81 -0.50 2.84
N LYS A 414 -11.17 -1.23 1.92
CA LYS A 414 -11.67 -1.38 0.54
C LYS A 414 -13.08 -1.97 0.54
N LEU A 415 -13.31 -3.04 1.30
CA LEU A 415 -14.62 -3.68 1.39
C LEU A 415 -15.67 -2.73 2.00
N ARG A 416 -15.27 -1.92 3.00
CA ARG A 416 -16.13 -0.88 3.59
C ARG A 416 -16.53 0.17 2.55
N LEU A 417 -15.57 0.66 1.77
CA LEU A 417 -15.81 1.66 0.71
C LEU A 417 -16.65 1.10 -0.44
N GLU A 418 -16.39 -0.13 -0.89
CA GLU A 418 -17.20 -0.80 -1.92
C GLU A 418 -18.66 -0.96 -1.48
N ARG A 419 -18.90 -1.30 -0.21
CA ARG A 419 -20.25 -1.36 0.36
C ARG A 419 -20.91 0.01 0.46
N ALA A 420 -20.19 1.05 0.91
CA ALA A 420 -20.72 2.41 0.94
C ALA A 420 -21.11 2.91 -0.47
N LEU A 421 -20.32 2.57 -1.48
CA LEU A 421 -20.62 2.88 -2.88
C LEU A 421 -21.81 2.07 -3.42
N GLN A 422 -21.98 0.81 -3.01
CA GLN A 422 -23.17 0.03 -3.37
C GLN A 422 -24.45 0.65 -2.81
N LEU A 423 -24.43 1.08 -1.55
CA LEU A 423 -25.54 1.79 -0.92
C LEU A 423 -25.85 3.11 -1.63
N ALA A 424 -24.83 3.82 -2.10
CA ALA A 424 -25.01 5.07 -2.85
C ALA A 424 -25.43 4.88 -4.32
N ARG A 425 -25.23 3.70 -4.93
CA ARG A 425 -25.39 3.46 -6.37
C ARG A 425 -26.82 3.15 -6.84
N HIS A 426 -27.80 3.07 -5.94
CA HIS A 426 -29.19 2.86 -6.35
C HIS A 426 -29.95 4.19 -6.41
N VAL A 427 -29.98 4.74 -7.64
CA VAL A 427 -30.97 5.63 -8.29
C VAL A 427 -30.53 7.09 -8.53
N PRO A 428 -30.59 7.56 -9.81
CA PRO A 428 -30.30 8.95 -10.20
C PRO A 428 -31.36 9.97 -9.77
N ASP A 429 -30.92 11.24 -9.74
CA ASP A 429 -31.36 12.37 -8.93
C ASP A 429 -32.75 13.01 -9.18
N ASP A 430 -33.50 12.62 -10.22
CA ASP A 430 -34.69 13.42 -10.59
C ASP A 430 -35.97 12.94 -9.86
N THR A 431 -36.46 13.79 -8.95
CA THR A 431 -37.58 13.53 -8.04
C THR A 431 -38.90 13.74 -8.79
N LEU A 432 -39.63 12.65 -9.09
CA LEU A 432 -40.93 12.71 -9.78
C LEU A 432 -42.07 12.33 -8.84
N ILE A 433 -42.65 13.34 -8.19
CA ILE A 433 -43.82 13.13 -7.33
C ILE A 433 -45.01 13.99 -7.77
N GLY A 434 -44.81 15.11 -8.49
CA GLY A 434 -45.87 16.05 -8.89
C GLY A 434 -46.24 17.04 -7.78
N SER A 435 -46.77 18.21 -8.14
CA SER A 435 -47.06 19.33 -7.22
C SER A 435 -48.54 19.59 -6.93
N ASP A 436 -49.41 18.62 -7.22
CA ASP A 436 -50.86 18.67 -6.97
C ASP A 436 -51.22 18.85 -5.48
N ALA A 437 -52.41 19.39 -5.23
CA ALA A 437 -52.88 19.69 -3.87
C ALA A 437 -52.81 18.49 -2.90
N PRO A 438 -53.22 17.26 -3.29
CA PRO A 438 -53.06 16.07 -2.43
C PRO A 438 -51.60 15.77 -2.08
N MET A 439 -50.68 15.87 -3.04
CA MET A 439 -49.26 15.64 -2.76
C MET A 439 -48.61 16.77 -1.98
N ARG A 440 -49.05 18.02 -2.15
CA ARG A 440 -48.52 19.15 -1.38
C ARG A 440 -48.73 18.93 0.12
N GLN A 441 -49.92 18.50 0.51
CA GLN A 441 -50.23 18.15 1.90
C GLN A 441 -49.33 17.02 2.42
N ILE A 442 -49.12 15.97 1.62
CA ILE A 442 -48.23 14.85 1.99
C ILE A 442 -46.77 15.30 2.09
N LEU A 443 -46.32 16.20 1.22
CA LEU A 443 -44.96 16.75 1.23
C LEU A 443 -44.72 17.70 2.40
N GLU A 444 -45.75 18.43 2.85
CA GLU A 444 -45.72 19.26 4.06
C GLU A 444 -45.61 18.36 5.31
N LEU A 445 -46.48 17.34 5.42
CA LEU A 445 -46.39 16.35 6.50
C LEU A 445 -45.05 15.59 6.49
N ALA A 446 -44.55 15.22 5.31
CA ALA A 446 -43.23 14.59 5.18
C ALA A 446 -42.09 15.52 5.64
N GLN A 447 -42.21 16.84 5.45
CA GLN A 447 -41.24 17.83 5.94
C GLN A 447 -41.26 17.93 7.47
N GLU A 448 -42.44 17.95 8.07
CA GLU A 448 -42.59 17.99 9.52
C GLU A 448 -42.04 16.72 10.19
N LEU A 449 -42.25 15.57 9.54
CA LEU A 449 -41.79 14.28 10.05
C LEU A 449 -40.29 14.02 9.77
N ALA A 450 -39.69 14.68 8.77
CA ALA A 450 -38.32 14.39 8.34
C ALA A 450 -37.23 14.58 9.41
N PRO A 451 -37.26 15.60 10.30
CA PRO A 451 -36.25 15.75 11.36
C PRO A 451 -36.30 14.69 12.47
N GLY A 452 -37.42 13.98 12.64
CA GLY A 452 -37.60 13.00 13.71
C GLY A 452 -36.90 11.66 13.46
N ASP A 453 -36.79 10.82 14.51
CA ASP A 453 -36.19 9.47 14.43
C ASP A 453 -37.21 8.32 14.37
N LYS A 454 -38.51 8.64 14.46
CA LYS A 454 -39.57 7.62 14.43
C LYS A 454 -39.64 6.93 13.05
N PRO A 455 -39.98 5.62 13.02
CA PRO A 455 -40.30 4.91 11.79
C PRO A 455 -41.42 5.60 11.01
N ILE A 456 -41.32 5.61 9.69
CA ILE A 456 -42.37 6.11 8.79
C ILE A 456 -42.85 4.99 7.88
N LEU A 457 -44.16 4.75 7.88
CA LEU A 457 -44.84 3.84 6.97
C LEU A 457 -45.45 4.62 5.79
N LEU A 458 -44.98 4.33 4.58
CA LEU A 458 -45.50 4.87 3.33
C LEU A 458 -46.44 3.86 2.68
N ARG A 459 -47.72 4.21 2.58
CA ARG A 459 -48.76 3.38 1.99
C ARG A 459 -49.15 3.91 0.61
N GLY A 460 -49.61 3.00 -0.23
CA GLY A 460 -50.14 3.37 -1.55
C GLY A 460 -49.84 2.28 -2.57
N GLU A 461 -50.63 2.25 -3.62
CA GLU A 461 -50.51 1.23 -4.67
C GLU A 461 -49.11 1.19 -5.30
N ALA A 462 -48.81 0.08 -5.98
CA ALA A 462 -47.56 -0.10 -6.69
C ALA A 462 -47.35 1.04 -7.71
N GLY A 463 -46.19 1.69 -7.65
CA GLY A 463 -45.83 2.77 -8.57
C GLY A 463 -46.38 4.17 -8.26
N THR A 464 -46.91 4.42 -7.06
CA THR A 464 -47.38 5.76 -6.61
C THR A 464 -46.26 6.75 -6.25
N GLY A 465 -45.00 6.32 -6.22
CA GLY A 465 -43.84 7.17 -5.87
C GLY A 465 -43.33 7.05 -4.43
N LYS A 466 -43.71 5.97 -3.71
CA LYS A 466 -43.32 5.73 -2.30
C LYS A 466 -41.80 5.78 -2.09
N GLU A 467 -41.02 5.12 -2.94
CA GLU A 467 -39.55 5.10 -2.87
C GLU A 467 -38.96 6.52 -3.03
N THR A 468 -39.56 7.32 -3.91
CA THR A 468 -39.15 8.71 -4.14
C THR A 468 -39.45 9.57 -2.91
N LEU A 469 -40.63 9.41 -2.31
CA LEU A 469 -40.98 10.13 -1.07
C LEU A 469 -40.07 9.74 0.10
N ALA A 470 -39.71 8.46 0.23
CA ALA A 470 -38.76 8.00 1.24
C ALA A 470 -37.40 8.71 1.13
N ARG A 471 -36.89 8.91 -0.08
CA ARG A 471 -35.64 9.64 -0.34
C ARG A 471 -35.74 11.12 0.04
N ILE A 472 -36.88 11.77 -0.25
CA ILE A 472 -37.12 13.17 0.17
C ILE A 472 -37.08 13.29 1.69
N ILE A 473 -37.77 12.38 2.39
CA ILE A 473 -37.79 12.33 3.86
C ILE A 473 -36.37 12.21 4.41
N HIS A 474 -35.56 11.29 3.87
CA HIS A 474 -34.17 11.12 4.30
C HIS A 474 -33.30 12.36 4.04
N ARG A 475 -33.39 12.98 2.85
CA ARG A 475 -32.63 14.19 2.51
C ARG A 475 -32.94 15.39 3.41
N ARG A 476 -34.15 15.45 3.96
CA ARG A 476 -34.61 16.52 4.86
C ARG A 476 -34.48 16.14 6.34
N SER A 477 -33.89 14.99 6.65
CA SER A 477 -33.63 14.54 8.01
C SER A 477 -32.26 14.99 8.51
N HIS A 478 -32.01 14.89 9.82
CA HIS A 478 -30.68 15.12 10.40
C HIS A 478 -29.62 14.09 9.94
N ARG A 479 -30.04 13.03 9.23
CA ARG A 479 -29.19 11.93 8.78
C ARG A 479 -28.80 12.05 7.30
N SER A 480 -29.05 13.22 6.67
CA SER A 480 -28.83 13.45 5.24
C SER A 480 -27.37 13.41 4.79
N GLU A 481 -26.41 13.56 5.72
CA GLU A 481 -24.98 13.43 5.42
C GLU A 481 -24.54 11.97 5.21
N GLN A 482 -25.34 11.01 5.64
CA GLN A 482 -25.10 9.57 5.47
C GLN A 482 -25.93 9.03 4.29
N PRO A 483 -25.48 7.98 3.58
CA PRO A 483 -26.25 7.41 2.47
C PRO A 483 -27.50 6.67 2.97
N LEU A 484 -28.63 6.83 2.27
CA LEU A 484 -29.84 6.03 2.47
C LEU A 484 -29.59 4.57 2.05
N ALA A 485 -29.60 3.64 2.99
CA ALA A 485 -29.59 2.22 2.67
C ALA A 485 -30.97 1.80 2.14
N THR A 486 -31.05 0.98 1.09
CA THR A 486 -32.32 0.55 0.49
C THR A 486 -32.35 -0.96 0.26
N VAL A 487 -33.45 -1.62 0.62
CA VAL A 487 -33.70 -3.04 0.35
C VAL A 487 -35.09 -3.20 -0.22
N ASN A 488 -35.22 -3.97 -1.29
CA ASN A 488 -36.53 -4.34 -1.84
C ASN A 488 -36.89 -5.77 -1.41
N CYS A 489 -37.96 -5.91 -0.62
CA CYS A 489 -38.40 -7.18 -0.06
C CYS A 489 -39.00 -8.14 -1.11
N THR A 490 -39.39 -7.65 -2.29
CA THR A 490 -39.90 -8.48 -3.40
C THR A 490 -38.80 -9.06 -4.28
N ALA A 491 -37.63 -8.41 -4.34
CA ALA A 491 -36.56 -8.77 -5.26
C ALA A 491 -35.70 -9.94 -4.77
N LEU A 492 -35.70 -10.21 -3.47
CA LEU A 492 -34.83 -11.18 -2.80
C LEU A 492 -35.65 -12.35 -2.24
N GLY A 493 -35.09 -13.57 -2.29
CA GLY A 493 -35.69 -14.69 -1.57
C GLY A 493 -35.59 -14.49 -0.05
N ASN A 494 -36.57 -14.96 0.73
CA ASN A 494 -36.63 -14.73 2.19
C ASN A 494 -35.32 -15.02 2.95
N ARG A 495 -34.58 -16.07 2.55
CA ARG A 495 -33.28 -16.39 3.16
C ARG A 495 -32.22 -15.33 2.86
N GLN A 496 -32.19 -14.83 1.62
CA GLN A 496 -31.27 -13.78 1.19
C GLN A 496 -31.62 -12.45 1.85
N LEU A 497 -32.91 -12.11 1.91
CA LEU A 497 -33.39 -10.91 2.60
C LEU A 497 -32.96 -10.88 4.08
N LYS A 498 -33.06 -12.02 4.77
CA LYS A 498 -32.62 -12.16 6.15
C LYS A 498 -31.10 -12.01 6.29
N GLU A 499 -30.32 -12.69 5.44
CA GLU A 499 -28.86 -12.58 5.44
C GLU A 499 -28.37 -11.16 5.13
N GLU A 500 -29.08 -10.43 4.26
CA GLU A 500 -28.73 -9.08 3.85
C GLU A 500 -29.08 -8.03 4.92
N LEU A 501 -30.25 -8.14 5.56
CA LEU A 501 -30.67 -7.24 6.63
C LEU A 501 -29.85 -7.42 7.91
N PHE A 502 -29.67 -8.66 8.35
CA PHE A 502 -29.13 -8.98 9.68
C PHE A 502 -27.68 -9.49 9.67
N GLY A 503 -27.13 -9.84 8.50
CA GLY A 503 -25.80 -10.44 8.41
C GLY A 503 -25.75 -11.90 8.89
N GLY A 504 -24.54 -12.42 9.08
CA GLY A 504 -24.32 -13.75 9.68
C GLY A 504 -24.30 -13.72 11.22
N ARG A 505 -24.53 -14.87 11.88
CA ARG A 505 -24.51 -15.05 13.35
C ARG A 505 -23.31 -14.37 14.03
N PRO A 506 -23.44 -13.92 15.30
CA PRO A 506 -22.47 -13.09 16.01
C PRO A 506 -21.05 -13.65 16.21
N ASP A 507 -20.78 -14.92 15.89
CA ASP A 507 -19.52 -15.61 16.24
C ASP A 507 -18.61 -15.98 15.06
N ALA A 508 -18.74 -15.39 13.86
CA ALA A 508 -17.79 -15.69 12.78
C ALA A 508 -17.51 -14.52 11.83
N LYS A 509 -16.23 -14.43 11.41
CA LYS A 509 -15.63 -13.58 10.36
C LYS A 509 -16.42 -13.59 9.02
N LYS A 510 -17.61 -13.00 8.95
CA LYS A 510 -18.48 -12.92 7.76
C LYS A 510 -19.31 -11.61 7.77
N PRO A 511 -19.86 -11.17 6.61
CA PRO A 511 -20.22 -9.77 6.34
C PRO A 511 -21.26 -9.18 7.30
N GLN A 512 -21.04 -7.91 7.68
CA GLN A 512 -21.98 -7.07 8.43
C GLN A 512 -23.29 -6.90 7.65
N GLY A 513 -24.43 -6.97 8.35
CA GLY A 513 -25.76 -6.76 7.78
C GLY A 513 -26.07 -5.29 7.51
N LEU A 514 -27.07 -5.02 6.68
CA LEU A 514 -27.48 -3.65 6.32
C LEU A 514 -27.93 -2.81 7.51
N LEU A 515 -28.54 -3.42 8.53
CA LEU A 515 -28.92 -2.71 9.75
C LEU A 515 -27.69 -2.19 10.52
N GLU A 516 -26.57 -2.92 10.49
CA GLU A 516 -25.32 -2.47 11.13
C GLU A 516 -24.62 -1.39 10.29
N LEU A 517 -24.69 -1.52 8.97
CA LEU A 517 -24.11 -0.56 8.03
C LEU A 517 -24.87 0.77 8.00
N ALA A 518 -26.18 0.75 8.27
CA ALA A 518 -27.02 1.93 8.31
C ALA A 518 -26.99 2.68 9.65
N ALA A 519 -26.13 2.29 10.60
CA ALA A 519 -25.99 2.98 11.89
C ALA A 519 -25.62 4.46 11.68
N GLY A 520 -26.41 5.37 12.26
CA GLY A 520 -26.34 6.81 12.03
C GLY A 520 -27.10 7.29 10.78
N SER A 521 -27.69 6.39 9.99
CA SER A 521 -28.42 6.69 8.73
C SER A 521 -29.88 6.22 8.76
N SER A 522 -30.57 6.30 7.62
CA SER A 522 -31.89 5.73 7.40
C SER A 522 -31.81 4.45 6.54
N LEU A 523 -32.71 3.50 6.80
CA LEU A 523 -32.89 2.29 6.00
C LEU A 523 -34.31 2.28 5.41
N LEU A 524 -34.38 2.19 4.08
CA LEU A 524 -35.60 2.01 3.31
C LEU A 524 -35.88 0.52 3.11
N LEU A 525 -36.98 0.04 3.68
CA LEU A 525 -37.54 -1.29 3.43
C LEU A 525 -38.72 -1.14 2.45
N ASP A 526 -38.46 -1.43 1.17
CA ASP A 526 -39.47 -1.33 0.13
C ASP A 526 -40.32 -2.60 0.05
N GLU A 527 -41.64 -2.42 0.13
CA GLU A 527 -42.68 -3.47 0.04
C GLU A 527 -42.60 -4.52 1.16
N ILE A 528 -42.59 -4.08 2.43
CA ILE A 528 -42.51 -4.95 3.62
C ILE A 528 -43.64 -5.99 3.70
N GLY A 529 -44.78 -5.71 3.07
CA GLY A 529 -45.93 -6.63 3.01
C GLY A 529 -45.64 -7.95 2.28
N ASP A 530 -44.53 -8.03 1.54
CA ASP A 530 -44.09 -9.25 0.86
C ASP A 530 -43.00 -10.02 1.62
N ALA A 531 -42.51 -9.48 2.75
CA ALA A 531 -41.57 -10.20 3.60
C ALA A 531 -42.26 -11.34 4.35
N SER A 532 -41.58 -12.49 4.51
CA SER A 532 -42.11 -13.59 5.32
C SER A 532 -42.26 -13.23 6.80
N LEU A 533 -43.16 -13.93 7.50
CA LEU A 533 -43.32 -13.83 8.96
C LEU A 533 -42.00 -14.03 9.71
N GLU A 534 -41.08 -14.85 9.19
CA GLU A 534 -39.77 -15.07 9.81
C GLU A 534 -38.85 -13.84 9.74
N VAL A 535 -38.88 -13.11 8.61
CA VAL A 535 -38.15 -11.84 8.46
C VAL A 535 -38.81 -10.75 9.29
N GLN A 536 -40.14 -10.70 9.31
CA GLN A 536 -40.91 -9.78 10.14
C GLN A 536 -40.60 -9.96 11.64
N GLN A 537 -40.55 -11.21 12.12
CA GLN A 537 -40.18 -11.52 13.50
C GLN A 537 -38.74 -11.08 13.81
N ALA A 538 -37.78 -11.35 12.91
CA ALA A 538 -36.40 -10.93 13.11
C ALA A 538 -36.26 -9.40 13.16
N LEU A 539 -37.06 -8.67 12.36
CA LEU A 539 -37.09 -7.21 12.39
C LEU A 539 -37.71 -6.67 13.68
N LEU A 540 -38.79 -7.31 14.16
CA LEU A 540 -39.40 -6.99 15.45
C LEU A 540 -38.43 -7.23 16.61
N ASP A 541 -37.73 -8.38 16.61
CA ASP A 541 -36.71 -8.70 17.60
C ASP A 541 -35.57 -7.67 17.59
N TRP A 542 -35.19 -7.16 16.43
CA TRP A 542 -34.20 -6.09 16.30
C TRP A 542 -34.73 -4.75 16.85
N LEU A 543 -35.96 -4.37 16.52
CA LEU A 543 -36.61 -3.14 17.02
C LEU A 543 -36.75 -3.14 18.56
N ASN A 544 -36.89 -4.32 19.17
CA ASN A 544 -37.01 -4.46 20.62
C ASN A 544 -35.65 -4.46 21.37
N ARG A 545 -34.51 -4.50 20.67
CA ARG A 545 -33.17 -4.44 21.31
C ARG A 545 -32.81 -3.00 21.66
N GLU A 546 -33.34 -2.50 22.77
CA GLU A 546 -32.92 -1.20 23.29
C GLU A 546 -31.44 -1.28 23.77
N LYS A 547 -30.60 -0.31 23.36
CA LYS A 547 -29.23 -0.01 23.84
C LYS A 547 -28.00 -0.60 23.12
N ALA A 548 -28.08 -0.99 21.84
CA ALA A 548 -26.86 -1.27 21.07
C ALA A 548 -26.42 -0.04 20.21
N PRO A 549 -25.12 0.27 20.10
CA PRO A 549 -24.63 1.41 19.29
C PRO A 549 -24.90 1.28 17.77
N TRP A 550 -25.17 0.07 17.27
CA TRP A 550 -25.64 -0.20 15.90
C TRP A 550 -27.17 -0.14 15.75
N ALA A 551 -27.91 0.18 16.82
CA ALA A 551 -29.36 0.31 16.80
C ALA A 551 -29.85 1.71 16.37
N ASP A 552 -28.92 2.65 16.14
CA ASP A 552 -29.26 4.01 15.71
C ASP A 552 -29.55 4.06 14.19
N VAL A 553 -30.63 3.40 13.77
CA VAL A 553 -31.10 3.40 12.36
C VAL A 553 -32.56 3.83 12.31
N ARG A 554 -32.85 4.82 11.48
CA ARG A 554 -34.23 5.21 11.21
C ARG A 554 -34.84 4.34 10.11
N LEU A 555 -35.99 3.73 10.36
CA LEU A 555 -36.71 2.95 9.36
C LEU A 555 -37.68 3.83 8.54
N ILE A 556 -37.60 3.70 7.21
CA ILE A 556 -38.65 4.15 6.29
C ILE A 556 -39.15 2.91 5.57
N VAL A 557 -40.45 2.62 5.67
CA VAL A 557 -41.01 1.36 5.20
C VAL A 557 -42.12 1.63 4.21
N THR A 558 -42.19 0.88 3.12
CA THR A 558 -43.27 1.02 2.13
C THR A 558 -44.12 -0.25 2.04
N SER A 559 -45.40 -0.10 1.70
CA SER A 559 -46.28 -1.23 1.36
C SER A 559 -47.33 -0.84 0.33
N HIS A 560 -47.54 -1.70 -0.67
CA HIS A 560 -48.67 -1.69 -1.59
C HIS A 560 -49.85 -2.51 -1.10
N ARG A 561 -49.63 -3.45 -0.17
CA ARG A 561 -50.66 -4.30 0.41
C ARG A 561 -51.28 -3.63 1.64
N ASP A 562 -52.55 -3.94 1.88
CA ASP A 562 -53.25 -3.59 3.12
C ASP A 562 -52.70 -4.47 4.26
N LEU A 563 -51.94 -3.86 5.17
CA LEU A 563 -51.28 -4.57 6.26
C LEU A 563 -52.28 -4.98 7.35
N GLU A 564 -53.35 -4.22 7.55
CA GLU A 564 -54.42 -4.53 8.48
C GLU A 564 -55.23 -5.74 8.02
N GLN A 565 -55.49 -5.84 6.71
CA GLN A 565 -56.00 -7.07 6.11
C GLN A 565 -55.03 -8.24 6.34
N GLY A 566 -53.72 -7.99 6.23
CA GLY A 566 -52.72 -9.02 6.49
C GLY A 566 -52.62 -9.52 7.90
N ILE A 567 -52.95 -8.68 8.88
CA ILE A 567 -53.11 -9.10 10.27
C ILE A 567 -54.32 -10.02 10.42
N ARG A 568 -55.47 -9.65 9.82
CA ARG A 568 -56.70 -10.48 9.87
C ARG A 568 -56.51 -11.85 9.20
N GLU A 569 -55.75 -11.88 8.11
CA GLU A 569 -55.46 -13.10 7.33
C GLU A 569 -54.23 -13.86 7.84
N GLY A 570 -53.53 -13.36 8.85
CA GLY A 570 -52.41 -14.03 9.51
C GLY A 570 -51.07 -14.03 8.75
N TRP A 571 -50.92 -13.26 7.67
CA TRP A 571 -49.66 -13.15 6.93
C TRP A 571 -48.79 -11.94 7.33
N PHE A 572 -49.31 -11.04 8.16
CA PHE A 572 -48.56 -9.92 8.71
C PHE A 572 -48.61 -9.90 10.25
N ASN A 573 -47.46 -9.65 10.88
CA ASN A 573 -47.32 -9.61 12.33
C ASN A 573 -47.92 -8.31 12.90
N SER A 574 -48.89 -8.47 13.82
CA SER A 574 -49.60 -7.34 14.42
C SER A 574 -48.69 -6.43 15.25
N GLU A 575 -47.73 -6.98 15.97
CA GLU A 575 -46.84 -6.20 16.83
C GLU A 575 -45.81 -5.40 16.03
N LEU A 576 -45.29 -5.98 14.94
CA LEU A 576 -44.47 -5.25 13.98
C LEU A 576 -45.25 -4.08 13.35
N PHE A 577 -46.52 -4.31 12.98
CA PHE A 577 -47.38 -3.25 12.44
C PHE A 577 -47.50 -2.05 13.39
N PHE A 578 -47.74 -2.29 14.69
CA PHE A 578 -47.85 -1.21 15.66
C PHE A 578 -46.56 -0.40 15.83
N ARG A 579 -45.38 -1.05 15.70
CA ARG A 579 -44.08 -0.36 15.75
C ARG A 579 -43.80 0.46 14.50
N LEU A 580 -44.22 -0.02 13.32
CA LEU A 580 -43.96 0.64 12.03
C LEU A 580 -44.97 1.75 11.71
N SER A 581 -46.22 1.64 12.18
CA SER A 581 -47.33 2.55 11.82
C SER A 581 -47.37 3.86 12.62
N LEU A 582 -46.36 4.13 13.46
CA LEU A 582 -46.27 5.33 14.31
C LEU A 582 -46.45 6.64 13.53
N CYS A 583 -45.88 6.72 12.33
CA CYS A 583 -46.08 7.84 11.41
C CYS A 583 -46.46 7.25 10.05
N THR A 584 -47.71 7.41 9.61
CA THR A 584 -48.21 6.83 8.35
C THR A 584 -48.55 7.90 7.33
N LEU A 585 -48.02 7.79 6.12
CA LEU A 585 -48.35 8.65 4.97
C LEU A 585 -48.93 7.79 3.84
N THR A 586 -50.10 8.16 3.33
CA THR A 586 -50.77 7.41 2.26
C THR A 586 -50.72 8.20 0.96
N LEU A 587 -50.03 7.67 -0.04
CA LEU A 587 -49.92 8.28 -1.37
C LEU A 587 -51.15 7.90 -2.21
N PRO A 588 -51.85 8.88 -2.82
CA PRO A 588 -52.98 8.59 -3.68
C PRO A 588 -52.50 7.99 -5.02
N PRO A 589 -53.30 7.09 -5.62
CA PRO A 589 -53.03 6.60 -6.97
C PRO A 589 -53.18 7.71 -8.02
N LEU A 590 -52.54 7.52 -9.17
CA LEU A 590 -52.50 8.53 -10.25
C LEU A 590 -53.89 8.92 -10.74
N ARG A 591 -54.83 7.97 -10.77
CA ARG A 591 -56.24 8.21 -11.14
C ARG A 591 -56.98 9.20 -10.22
N ASN A 592 -56.50 9.40 -8.99
CA ASN A 592 -57.04 10.38 -8.04
C ASN A 592 -56.27 11.71 -8.09
N ARG A 593 -55.35 11.89 -9.05
CA ARG A 593 -54.38 12.99 -9.14
C ARG A 593 -54.21 13.48 -10.58
N LEU A 594 -55.29 13.50 -11.36
CA LEU A 594 -55.26 13.83 -12.79
C LEU A 594 -54.78 15.28 -13.05
N ASP A 595 -54.96 16.19 -12.08
CA ASP A 595 -54.47 17.57 -12.19
C ASP A 595 -52.93 17.67 -12.27
N ALA A 596 -52.20 16.70 -11.72
CA ALA A 596 -50.74 16.62 -11.83
C ALA A 596 -50.26 15.93 -13.11
N LEU A 597 -51.15 15.32 -13.88
CA LEU A 597 -50.79 14.53 -15.06
C LEU A 597 -50.01 15.34 -16.11
N PRO A 598 -50.35 16.60 -16.44
CA PRO A 598 -49.56 17.39 -17.39
C PRO A 598 -48.13 17.67 -16.92
N GLU A 599 -47.94 17.94 -15.63
CA GLU A 599 -46.61 18.17 -15.05
C GLU A 599 -45.77 16.89 -15.08
N LEU A 600 -46.35 15.80 -14.57
CA LEU A 600 -45.71 14.49 -14.50
C LEU A 600 -45.36 13.96 -15.90
N ALA A 601 -46.26 14.13 -16.87
CA ALA A 601 -46.02 13.70 -18.24
C ALA A 601 -44.86 14.45 -18.90
N ARG A 602 -44.77 15.78 -18.72
CA ARG A 602 -43.64 16.58 -19.22
C ARG A 602 -42.31 16.18 -18.58
N GLN A 603 -42.30 15.97 -17.27
CA GLN A 603 -41.08 15.58 -16.57
C GLN A 603 -40.63 14.16 -16.99
N GLN A 604 -41.57 13.23 -17.22
CA GLN A 604 -41.26 11.90 -17.78
C GLN A 604 -40.77 11.98 -19.24
N LEU A 605 -41.35 12.88 -20.05
CA LEU A 605 -40.91 13.13 -21.43
C LEU A 605 -39.44 13.56 -21.43
N GLN A 606 -39.08 14.59 -20.66
CA GLN A 606 -37.70 15.08 -20.58
C GLN A 606 -36.71 13.98 -20.17
N ARG A 607 -37.09 13.10 -19.23
CA ARG A 607 -36.27 11.96 -18.82
C ARG A 607 -36.08 10.94 -19.92
N ALA A 608 -37.16 10.52 -20.57
CA ALA A 608 -37.12 9.59 -21.68
C ALA A 608 -36.28 10.16 -22.84
N SER A 609 -36.45 11.44 -23.17
CA SER A 609 -35.67 12.16 -24.19
C SER A 609 -34.17 12.13 -23.91
N ARG A 610 -33.74 12.44 -22.68
CA ARG A 610 -32.33 12.33 -22.26
C ARG A 610 -31.80 10.91 -22.39
N ARG A 611 -32.59 9.90 -21.99
CA ARG A 611 -32.19 8.49 -22.00
C ARG A 611 -32.02 7.93 -23.41
N TYR A 612 -32.89 8.32 -24.34
CA TYR A 612 -32.85 7.90 -25.75
C TYR A 612 -32.07 8.85 -26.65
N ASN A 613 -31.42 9.88 -26.08
CA ASN A 613 -30.67 10.91 -26.80
C ASN A 613 -31.49 11.60 -27.92
N LYS A 614 -32.78 11.84 -27.66
CA LYS A 614 -33.72 12.53 -28.56
C LYS A 614 -34.04 13.93 -28.02
N LYS A 615 -34.32 14.89 -28.91
CA LYS A 615 -34.65 16.28 -28.54
C LYS A 615 -36.15 16.55 -28.51
N MET A 616 -36.93 15.71 -27.81
CA MET A 616 -38.36 16.01 -27.71
C MET A 616 -38.61 17.22 -26.80
N VAL A 617 -39.36 18.18 -27.33
CA VAL A 617 -39.58 19.50 -26.71
C VAL A 617 -40.95 19.57 -26.03
N SER A 618 -41.98 18.90 -26.57
CA SER A 618 -43.35 19.05 -26.07
C SER A 618 -44.27 17.86 -26.35
N ILE A 619 -45.38 17.81 -25.62
CA ILE A 619 -46.53 16.92 -25.86
C ILE A 619 -47.59 17.74 -26.61
N ASP A 620 -48.10 17.22 -27.72
CA ASP A 620 -49.18 17.83 -28.50
C ASP A 620 -50.47 17.95 -27.65
N PRO A 621 -51.23 19.07 -27.70
CA PRO A 621 -52.54 19.19 -27.05
C PRO A 621 -53.47 17.98 -27.18
N LEU A 622 -53.56 17.35 -28.35
CA LEU A 622 -54.40 16.15 -28.56
C LEU A 622 -53.87 14.93 -27.81
N ALA A 623 -52.54 14.80 -27.73
CA ALA A 623 -51.88 13.75 -26.95
C ALA A 623 -52.09 13.98 -25.45
N GLN A 624 -52.02 15.24 -24.99
CA GLN A 624 -52.29 15.60 -23.60
C GLN A 624 -53.75 15.34 -23.20
N GLU A 625 -54.71 15.66 -24.07
CA GLU A 625 -56.13 15.34 -23.83
C GLU A 625 -56.35 13.83 -23.73
N THR A 626 -55.68 13.05 -24.58
CA THR A 626 -55.72 11.59 -24.56
C THR A 626 -55.17 11.02 -23.25
N LEU A 627 -54.05 11.56 -22.75
CA LEU A 627 -53.52 11.21 -21.44
C LEU A 627 -54.51 11.52 -20.31
N ASN A 628 -55.16 12.69 -20.36
CA ASN A 628 -56.12 13.12 -19.33
C ASN A 628 -57.40 12.25 -19.32
N ARG A 629 -57.84 11.75 -20.48
CA ARG A 629 -59.06 10.95 -20.63
C ARG A 629 -58.85 9.45 -20.45
N TYR A 630 -57.61 8.98 -20.47
CA TYR A 630 -57.30 7.57 -20.25
C TYR A 630 -57.56 7.19 -18.79
N HIS A 631 -58.32 6.12 -18.58
CA HIS A 631 -58.43 5.53 -17.26
C HIS A 631 -57.08 4.90 -16.93
N TRP A 632 -56.33 5.46 -15.97
CA TRP A 632 -55.01 4.95 -15.58
C TRP A 632 -55.15 3.76 -14.62
N PRO A 633 -55.08 2.49 -15.10
CA PRO A 633 -55.18 1.32 -14.23
C PRO A 633 -53.93 1.14 -13.36
N GLY A 634 -52.81 1.74 -13.74
CA GLY A 634 -51.53 1.77 -13.06
C GLY A 634 -51.07 3.20 -12.76
N ASN A 635 -50.16 3.31 -11.79
CA ASN A 635 -49.68 4.60 -11.27
C ASN A 635 -48.54 5.18 -12.13
N LEU A 636 -47.63 5.96 -11.54
CA LEU A 636 -46.55 6.68 -12.25
C LEU A 636 -45.64 5.76 -13.09
N ARG A 637 -45.51 4.48 -12.72
CA ARG A 637 -44.75 3.49 -13.52
C ARG A 637 -45.41 3.19 -14.87
N GLU A 638 -46.74 3.18 -14.93
CA GLU A 638 -47.46 2.98 -16.19
C GLU A 638 -47.33 4.22 -17.07
N LEU A 639 -47.53 5.43 -16.50
CA LEU A 639 -47.30 6.70 -17.18
C LEU A 639 -45.89 6.79 -17.77
N ALA A 640 -44.87 6.45 -16.98
CA ALA A 640 -43.48 6.39 -17.44
C ALA A 640 -43.31 5.41 -18.61
N SER A 641 -43.89 4.21 -18.52
CA SER A 641 -43.80 3.19 -19.57
C SER A 641 -44.51 3.60 -20.86
N VAL A 642 -45.65 4.29 -20.76
CA VAL A 642 -46.39 4.82 -21.92
C VAL A 642 -45.56 5.90 -22.62
N ILE A 643 -45.01 6.85 -21.86
CA ILE A 643 -44.20 7.94 -22.41
C ILE A 643 -42.87 7.42 -22.95
N GLU A 644 -42.16 6.54 -22.24
CA GLU A 644 -40.90 5.95 -22.73
C GLU A 644 -41.10 5.21 -24.05
N ARG A 645 -42.17 4.41 -24.19
CA ARG A 645 -42.50 3.74 -25.45
C ARG A 645 -42.84 4.74 -26.56
N ALA A 646 -43.63 5.76 -26.26
CA ALA A 646 -44.01 6.78 -27.22
C ALA A 646 -42.78 7.57 -27.72
N VAL A 647 -41.85 7.93 -26.83
CA VAL A 647 -40.56 8.58 -27.18
C VAL A 647 -39.64 7.65 -27.97
N ALA A 648 -39.65 6.34 -27.68
CA ALA A 648 -38.86 5.38 -28.45
C ALA A 648 -39.35 5.26 -29.90
N LEU A 649 -40.68 5.31 -30.10
CA LEU A 649 -41.34 5.18 -31.40
C LEU A 649 -41.45 6.50 -32.19
N SER A 650 -41.32 7.65 -31.55
CA SER A 650 -41.41 8.95 -32.24
C SER A 650 -40.11 9.29 -32.97
N GLU A 651 -40.21 9.77 -34.20
CA GLU A 651 -39.07 10.29 -34.98
C GLU A 651 -38.95 11.83 -34.90
N GLU A 652 -39.99 12.48 -34.37
CA GLU A 652 -40.14 13.93 -34.31
C GLU A 652 -39.87 14.53 -32.91
N ASP A 653 -39.74 15.86 -32.87
CA ASP A 653 -39.49 16.63 -31.63
C ASP A 653 -40.76 16.85 -30.78
N VAL A 654 -41.94 16.43 -31.26
CA VAL A 654 -43.25 16.57 -30.56
C VAL A 654 -43.92 15.21 -30.39
N LEU A 655 -44.48 14.95 -29.20
CA LEU A 655 -45.16 13.71 -28.91
C LEU A 655 -46.64 13.80 -29.30
N HIS A 656 -46.96 13.29 -30.49
CA HIS A 656 -48.33 13.21 -31.02
C HIS A 656 -49.16 12.06 -30.44
N GLN A 657 -50.49 12.16 -30.58
CA GLN A 657 -51.48 11.22 -30.02
C GLN A 657 -51.26 9.78 -30.50
N GLU A 658 -50.90 9.60 -31.77
CA GLU A 658 -50.66 8.29 -32.41
C GLU A 658 -49.52 7.49 -31.75
N HIS A 659 -48.55 8.17 -31.13
CA HIS A 659 -47.44 7.52 -30.45
C HIS A 659 -47.83 6.90 -29.10
N LEU A 660 -48.90 7.39 -28.47
CA LEU A 660 -49.32 6.95 -27.13
C LEU A 660 -49.94 5.55 -27.12
N ASN A 661 -50.58 5.12 -28.21
CA ASN A 661 -51.23 3.81 -28.37
C ASN A 661 -52.16 3.44 -27.19
N LEU A 662 -52.96 4.40 -26.69
CA LEU A 662 -53.92 4.21 -25.58
C LEU A 662 -55.33 3.92 -26.14
N SER A 663 -55.97 2.84 -25.71
CA SER A 663 -57.36 2.54 -26.08
C SER A 663 -58.34 3.21 -25.10
N LEU A 664 -59.09 4.20 -25.57
CA LEU A 664 -60.14 4.86 -24.80
C LEU A 664 -61.43 4.03 -24.88
N THR A 665 -61.70 3.15 -23.91
CA THR A 665 -63.01 2.48 -23.81
C THR A 665 -64.04 3.41 -23.14
N PRO A 666 -65.28 3.55 -23.66
CA PRO A 666 -66.35 4.24 -22.94
C PRO A 666 -66.79 3.42 -21.73
N ALA A 667 -67.05 4.09 -20.61
CA ALA A 667 -67.54 3.48 -19.38
C ALA A 667 -68.91 2.84 -19.59
N ALA A 668 -69.06 1.56 -19.19
CA ALA A 668 -70.36 0.91 -19.01
C ALA A 668 -70.46 0.42 -17.55
N THR A 669 -71.51 0.94 -16.91
CA THR A 669 -72.11 0.57 -15.63
C THR A 669 -72.63 -0.87 -15.61
N GLU A 670 -72.68 -1.46 -14.39
CA GLU A 670 -73.40 -2.67 -13.92
C GLU A 670 -72.66 -4.03 -13.71
N PRO A 671 -73.11 -4.86 -12.74
CA PRO A 671 -72.27 -5.72 -11.88
C PRO A 671 -72.11 -7.16 -12.41
N PRO A 672 -71.20 -7.99 -11.83
CA PRO A 672 -70.92 -9.31 -12.37
C PRO A 672 -71.87 -10.37 -11.79
N SER A 673 -72.70 -10.96 -12.64
CA SER A 673 -73.27 -12.29 -12.42
C SER A 673 -72.70 -13.28 -13.44
N SER A 674 -71.94 -14.23 -12.91
CA SER A 674 -71.58 -15.57 -13.40
C SER A 674 -71.71 -15.91 -14.91
N SER A 675 -70.55 -16.37 -15.40
CA SER A 675 -70.31 -17.50 -16.32
C SER A 675 -70.14 -17.23 -17.84
N THR A 676 -68.99 -17.76 -18.29
CA THR A 676 -68.66 -18.35 -19.60
C THR A 676 -68.37 -17.46 -20.82
N GLU A 677 -67.07 -17.35 -21.06
CA GLU A 677 -66.32 -17.38 -22.32
C GLU A 677 -66.36 -16.22 -23.36
N THR A 678 -65.12 -15.75 -23.61
CA THR A 678 -64.52 -15.28 -24.87
C THR A 678 -64.90 -13.91 -25.44
N THR A 679 -63.98 -12.95 -25.29
CA THR A 679 -63.32 -12.33 -26.46
C THR A 679 -62.00 -11.63 -26.09
N SER A 680 -60.94 -12.38 -26.39
CA SER A 680 -59.55 -12.01 -26.65
C SER A 680 -59.19 -10.51 -26.82
N GLY A 681 -58.51 -9.95 -25.82
CA GLY A 681 -57.64 -8.79 -25.99
C GLY A 681 -56.37 -9.14 -26.78
N PHE A 682 -55.78 -8.16 -27.45
CA PHE A 682 -54.57 -8.27 -28.29
C PHE A 682 -53.41 -9.04 -27.63
N ARG A 683 -53.27 -8.99 -26.29
CA ARG A 683 -52.28 -9.79 -25.53
C ARG A 683 -52.57 -11.29 -25.50
N ALA A 684 -53.82 -11.70 -25.40
CA ALA A 684 -54.19 -13.12 -25.47
C ALA A 684 -53.99 -13.65 -26.89
N ARG A 685 -54.29 -12.85 -27.93
CA ARG A 685 -54.00 -13.20 -29.32
C ARG A 685 -52.50 -13.30 -29.61
N ARG A 686 -51.68 -12.38 -29.09
CA ARG A 686 -50.21 -12.40 -29.26
C ARG A 686 -49.55 -13.54 -28.48
N GLY A 687 -49.99 -13.80 -27.25
CA GLY A 687 -49.55 -14.95 -26.46
C GLY A 687 -49.88 -16.26 -27.16
N HIS A 688 -51.12 -16.40 -27.64
CA HIS A 688 -51.56 -17.61 -28.34
C HIS A 688 -50.90 -17.80 -29.72
N GLN A 689 -50.66 -16.72 -30.47
CA GLN A 689 -49.90 -16.78 -31.74
C GLN A 689 -48.43 -17.13 -31.53
N MET A 690 -47.78 -16.55 -30.51
CA MET A 690 -46.38 -16.88 -30.22
C MET A 690 -46.23 -18.33 -29.72
N GLU A 691 -47.17 -18.80 -28.88
CA GLU A 691 -47.21 -20.20 -28.45
C GLU A 691 -47.47 -21.16 -29.62
N MET A 692 -48.31 -20.80 -30.60
CA MET A 692 -48.51 -21.61 -31.80
C MET A 692 -47.26 -21.68 -32.68
N ILE A 693 -46.55 -20.55 -32.86
CA ILE A 693 -45.30 -20.51 -33.64
C ILE A 693 -44.19 -21.31 -32.93
N GLU A 694 -44.02 -21.13 -31.62
CA GLU A 694 -43.04 -21.89 -30.84
C GLU A 694 -43.34 -23.39 -30.85
N ARG A 695 -44.62 -23.78 -30.73
CA ARG A 695 -45.05 -25.18 -30.79
C ARG A 695 -44.75 -25.79 -32.16
N ASP A 696 -45.09 -25.11 -33.27
CA ASP A 696 -44.86 -25.65 -34.62
C ASP A 696 -43.36 -25.79 -34.95
N LEU A 697 -42.53 -24.82 -34.51
CA LEU A 697 -41.07 -24.92 -34.60
C LEU A 697 -40.52 -26.11 -33.83
N LEU A 698 -40.97 -26.32 -32.57
CA LEU A 698 -40.57 -27.47 -31.75
C LEU A 698 -40.95 -28.80 -32.39
N GLU A 699 -42.17 -28.92 -32.92
CA GLU A 699 -42.63 -30.13 -33.61
C GLU A 699 -41.88 -30.37 -34.92
N ARG A 700 -41.55 -29.31 -35.67
CA ARG A 700 -40.75 -29.41 -36.90
C ARG A 700 -39.34 -29.95 -36.60
N TYR A 701 -38.65 -29.41 -35.59
CA TYR A 701 -37.33 -29.92 -35.19
C TYR A 701 -37.41 -31.37 -34.67
N LEU A 702 -38.51 -31.77 -34.03
CA LEU A 702 -38.74 -33.15 -33.58
C LEU A 702 -39.07 -34.11 -34.74
N ARG A 703 -39.80 -33.68 -35.77
CA ARG A 703 -40.05 -34.44 -37.00
C ARG A 703 -38.76 -34.66 -37.79
N GLU A 704 -37.98 -33.60 -38.00
CA GLU A 704 -36.69 -33.65 -38.71
C GLU A 704 -35.67 -34.53 -37.96
N ALA A 705 -35.79 -34.63 -36.63
CA ALA A 705 -34.94 -35.47 -35.78
C ALA A 705 -35.53 -36.87 -35.47
N CYS A 706 -36.62 -37.28 -36.12
CA CYS A 706 -37.30 -38.57 -35.91
C CYS A 706 -37.59 -38.91 -34.44
N GLY A 707 -37.97 -37.91 -33.63
CA GLY A 707 -38.28 -38.08 -32.20
C GLY A 707 -37.06 -38.15 -31.28
N ASN A 708 -35.83 -37.94 -31.79
CA ASN A 708 -34.63 -37.82 -30.97
C ASN A 708 -34.46 -36.41 -30.40
N VAL A 709 -34.85 -36.23 -29.13
CA VAL A 709 -34.84 -34.94 -28.42
C VAL A 709 -33.44 -34.31 -28.33
N SER A 710 -32.38 -35.11 -28.22
CA SER A 710 -31.00 -34.60 -28.14
C SER A 710 -30.48 -34.09 -29.49
N ALA A 711 -30.99 -34.63 -30.60
CA ALA A 711 -30.68 -34.13 -31.94
C ALA A 711 -31.52 -32.88 -32.28
N ALA A 712 -32.81 -32.88 -31.91
CA ALA A 712 -33.69 -31.72 -32.07
C ALA A 712 -33.19 -30.50 -31.29
N ALA A 713 -32.77 -30.68 -30.03
CA ALA A 713 -32.24 -29.59 -29.20
C ALA A 713 -30.93 -28.99 -29.74
N ARG A 714 -30.03 -29.83 -30.28
CA ARG A 714 -28.81 -29.35 -30.96
C ARG A 714 -29.12 -28.56 -32.22
N ARG A 715 -30.10 -29.00 -33.01
CA ARG A 715 -30.51 -28.34 -34.25
C ARG A 715 -31.24 -27.01 -33.99
N ALA A 716 -31.98 -26.94 -32.89
CA ALA A 716 -32.60 -25.72 -32.38
C ALA A 716 -31.63 -24.80 -31.60
N ASN A 717 -30.36 -25.20 -31.47
CA ASN A 717 -29.32 -24.51 -30.69
C ASN A 717 -29.73 -24.19 -29.24
N LEU A 718 -30.41 -25.13 -28.59
CA LEU A 718 -30.90 -25.01 -27.22
C LEU A 718 -30.31 -26.10 -26.32
N PRO A 719 -30.01 -25.81 -25.04
CA PRO A 719 -29.65 -26.83 -24.07
C PRO A 719 -30.77 -27.87 -23.93
N ARG A 720 -30.41 -29.15 -23.88
CA ARG A 720 -31.38 -30.28 -23.81
C ARG A 720 -32.42 -30.11 -22.69
N ARG A 721 -32.03 -29.58 -21.52
CA ARG A 721 -32.93 -29.34 -20.39
C ARG A 721 -33.97 -28.26 -20.67
N SER A 722 -33.60 -27.20 -21.40
CA SER A 722 -34.50 -26.12 -21.83
C SER A 722 -35.48 -26.63 -22.89
N PHE A 723 -35.01 -27.45 -23.82
CA PHE A 723 -35.86 -28.07 -24.83
C PHE A 723 -36.90 -29.03 -24.21
N TYR A 724 -36.52 -29.82 -23.20
CA TYR A 724 -37.45 -30.67 -22.44
C TYR A 724 -38.52 -29.86 -21.70
N ARG A 725 -38.14 -28.74 -21.06
CA ARG A 725 -39.10 -27.83 -20.42
C ARG A 725 -40.09 -27.23 -21.41
N LEU A 726 -39.65 -26.87 -22.62
CA LEU A 726 -40.52 -26.38 -23.67
C LEU A 726 -41.49 -27.47 -24.17
N MET A 727 -41.01 -28.73 -24.33
CA MET A 727 -41.88 -29.86 -24.66
C MET A 727 -42.93 -30.14 -23.58
N GLU A 728 -42.57 -30.06 -22.29
CA GLU A 728 -43.50 -30.22 -21.17
C GLU A 728 -44.51 -29.07 -21.11
N ARG A 729 -44.05 -27.82 -21.30
CA ARG A 729 -44.91 -26.63 -21.32
C ARG A 729 -45.97 -26.69 -22.41
N TYR A 730 -45.64 -27.22 -23.59
CA TYR A 730 -46.55 -27.32 -24.73
C TYR A 730 -47.18 -28.72 -24.89
N GLY A 731 -46.96 -29.65 -23.96
CA GLY A 731 -47.56 -30.98 -23.97
C GLY A 731 -47.12 -31.92 -25.11
N ILE A 732 -45.97 -31.65 -25.73
CA ILE A 732 -45.47 -32.38 -26.92
C ILE A 732 -44.81 -33.70 -26.49
N LYS A 733 -45.36 -34.84 -26.90
CA LYS A 733 -44.80 -36.17 -26.55
C LYS A 733 -43.92 -36.71 -27.67
N ARG A 734 -42.65 -37.01 -27.35
CA ARG A 734 -41.66 -37.55 -28.32
C ARG A 734 -42.15 -38.75 -29.15
N ARG A 735 -43.03 -39.60 -28.59
CA ARG A 735 -43.56 -40.81 -29.24
C ARG A 735 -44.39 -40.50 -30.49
N GLN A 736 -44.90 -39.28 -30.64
CA GLN A 736 -45.69 -38.83 -31.79
C GLN A 736 -44.84 -38.58 -33.05
N PHE A 737 -43.52 -38.47 -32.92
CA PHE A 737 -42.61 -38.08 -34.01
C PHE A 737 -41.58 -39.17 -34.35
N VAL A 738 -41.77 -40.38 -33.81
CA VAL A 738 -40.95 -41.54 -34.13
C VAL A 738 -41.64 -42.29 -35.28
N ASN A 739 -41.02 -42.32 -36.46
CA ASN A 739 -41.53 -43.09 -37.59
C ASN A 739 -41.48 -44.59 -37.27
N ARG A 740 -42.65 -45.23 -37.11
CA ARG A 740 -42.78 -46.69 -37.22
C ARG A 740 -42.70 -47.07 -38.70
N ARG A 741 -41.50 -47.25 -39.23
CA ARG A 741 -41.27 -48.12 -40.40
C ARG A 741 -40.03 -48.98 -40.17
N ARG A 742 -40.25 -50.28 -40.40
CA ARG A 742 -39.34 -51.45 -40.32
C ARG A 742 -39.00 -51.97 -38.93
N SER A 743 -39.94 -52.76 -38.42
CA SER A 743 -39.64 -54.10 -37.93
C SER A 743 -38.93 -54.92 -39.01
N GLU A 744 -37.70 -55.34 -38.74
CA GLU A 744 -37.12 -56.58 -39.26
C GLU A 744 -36.20 -57.15 -38.14
N PRO A 745 -36.21 -58.46 -37.88
CA PRO A 745 -35.55 -59.03 -36.71
C PRO A 745 -34.09 -59.44 -36.97
N LYS A 746 -33.20 -59.05 -36.03
CA LYS A 746 -31.88 -59.63 -35.66
C LYS A 746 -30.76 -59.65 -36.73
N PRO A 747 -29.46 -59.74 -36.35
CA PRO A 747 -28.86 -59.82 -35.00
C PRO A 747 -28.33 -58.49 -34.44
#